data_AF-D3B7I3-F1
#
_entry.id   AF-D3B7I3-F1
#
_cell.length_a   1.000
_cell.length_b   1.000
_cell.length_c   1.000
_cell.angle_alpha   90.00
_cell.angle_beta   90.00
_cell.angle_gamma   90.00
#
_symmetry.space_group_name_H-M   'P 1'
#
loop_
_entity.id
_entity.type
_entity.pdbx_description
1 polymer ?
#
loop_
_entity_poly.entity_id
_entity_poly.type
_entity_poly.pdbx_seq_one_letter_code
_entity_poly.pdbx_strand_id
1 'polypeptide(L)'
;MLRSLGNKFNNLKVSYSNSIRYYSSNSNNSFNSSSITMTPPIVSIQRRVEKLKELMAARSLNVYVIPSEDAHQSEYITVRDKRREYISGFTGSSGAAVITSEGHRLLWTDGRYWLQASQQLDATWKVMKDRVAGEPTIEEWIATTMPANTRVGMDSRLISKSAFDKFKSTVEKSGQTVETSEVNLIDQVREQFASEEPVPGYPANPIFFLPVEFSGKASSEKIRDIQQDSLVKENADYMVISALDEIAWLFNLRGSDISFNPVFLSYAIVGRQNVQLFVDETKIPTDVRKELAGVEILPYDSIFSVLRKYCSENKKIWLDPRSSLAIYNSVQKEHLFEKTNPILLAKAIKNATEVEGFRQCHIRDAAALIQFLAWMEEEMLVKNNTGLTEYSVAEVLEQYRAKQKHYVSLSFDTISSTEGNGAIIHYKPEPETCKKIARAMYLVDSGGQYRDGTTDVTRTVHYGTPNPHEVECYTRVLKGHVQLSIVKFPLKVTGKDIDCIARMSLWQVGLDYAHGTGHGVGSFLNVHEGPQGITHRQVANPPVLQPYMTVTNEPGYYEEGKFGIRIENVMVTVPVDTPFSKQFLGFETVTVVPYERDLINVSMLTDEELLFVNNYHQNVLLSVGPLLESDPRALTYLKKKTAPIAKQ
;
A
#
# COMPACT_ATOMS: atom_id res chain seq x y z
N MET A 1 49.61 -24.08 -6.95
CA MET A 1 49.31 -23.12 -5.87
C MET A 1 47.81 -23.07 -5.62
N LEU A 2 47.34 -24.07 -4.87
CA LEU A 2 45.99 -24.26 -4.35
C LEU A 2 46.20 -24.55 -2.86
N ARG A 3 45.57 -23.79 -1.94
CA ARG A 3 45.16 -24.15 -0.56
C ARG A 3 45.04 -22.91 0.35
N SER A 4 44.15 -23.06 1.33
CA SER A 4 43.88 -22.21 2.52
C SER A 4 42.91 -21.06 2.23
N LEU A 5 41.76 -20.91 2.88
CA LEU A 5 41.34 -21.30 4.23
C LEU A 5 39.86 -21.67 4.27
N GLY A 6 39.57 -22.92 4.61
CA GLY A 6 38.32 -23.34 5.24
C GLY A 6 38.57 -23.65 6.72
N ASN A 7 37.49 -23.66 7.51
CA ASN A 7 37.37 -23.99 8.93
C ASN A 7 37.78 -22.92 9.95
N LYS A 8 36.80 -22.12 10.38
CA LYS A 8 36.56 -21.82 11.80
C LYS A 8 35.05 -21.75 12.03
N PHE A 9 34.59 -22.51 13.01
CA PHE A 9 33.31 -22.46 13.77
C PHE A 9 32.74 -23.87 13.97
N ASN A 10 33.42 -24.63 14.82
CA ASN A 10 32.83 -25.70 15.61
C ASN A 10 33.66 -25.82 16.88
N ASN A 11 33.16 -25.23 17.97
CA ASN A 11 33.34 -25.64 19.37
C ASN A 11 32.95 -24.48 20.29
N LEU A 12 31.67 -24.40 20.63
CA LEU A 12 31.20 -23.88 21.92
C LEU A 12 30.03 -24.76 22.35
N LYS A 13 30.36 -25.82 23.10
CA LYS A 13 29.40 -26.50 23.98
C LYS A 13 28.98 -25.49 25.04
N VAL A 14 27.76 -24.98 24.94
CA VAL A 14 27.12 -24.23 26.04
C VAL A 14 26.09 -25.15 26.68
N SER A 15 26.26 -25.37 27.97
CA SER A 15 25.37 -26.14 28.83
C SER A 15 23.97 -25.52 28.85
N TYR A 16 22.95 -26.33 28.56
CA TYR A 16 21.55 -25.98 28.85
C TYR A 16 21.34 -25.96 30.36
N SER A 17 21.39 -24.78 30.98
CA SER A 17 20.75 -24.54 32.27
C SER A 17 19.32 -24.09 32.00
N ASN A 18 18.36 -25.00 32.22
CA ASN A 18 16.94 -24.71 32.22
C ASN A 18 16.60 -23.72 33.35
N SER A 19 16.48 -22.43 33.02
CA SER A 19 15.70 -21.47 33.79
C SER A 19 15.40 -20.22 32.96
N ILE A 20 14.63 -20.37 31.89
CA ILE A 20 13.99 -19.23 31.23
C ILE A 20 12.66 -19.02 31.97
N ARG A 21 12.63 -17.98 32.82
CA ARG A 21 11.38 -17.45 33.37
C ARG A 21 10.58 -16.89 32.21
N TYR A 22 9.49 -17.57 31.86
CA TYR A 22 8.44 -17.01 31.04
C TYR A 22 7.92 -15.74 31.70
N TYR A 23 8.21 -14.57 31.10
CA TYR A 23 7.34 -13.42 31.27
C TYR A 23 6.08 -13.68 30.43
N SER A 24 5.18 -14.49 31.01
CA SER A 24 3.77 -14.50 30.66
C SER A 24 3.20 -13.14 31.09
N SER A 25 3.30 -12.14 30.22
CA SER A 25 2.35 -11.04 30.27
C SER A 25 1.07 -11.54 29.60
N ASN A 26 0.20 -12.14 30.42
CA ASN A 26 -1.21 -12.27 30.09
C ASN A 26 -1.81 -10.86 29.95
N SER A 27 -1.64 -10.25 28.79
CA SER A 27 -2.54 -9.21 28.30
C SER A 27 -3.33 -9.86 27.16
N ASN A 28 -4.48 -10.43 27.52
CA ASN A 28 -5.57 -10.65 26.58
C ASN A 28 -6.02 -9.29 26.05
N ASN A 29 -5.28 -8.73 25.09
CA ASN A 29 -5.83 -7.77 24.15
C ASN A 29 -6.18 -8.57 22.91
N SER A 30 -7.30 -9.30 22.99
CA SER A 30 -8.06 -9.61 21.79
C SER A 30 -8.35 -8.28 21.12
N PHE A 31 -7.75 -8.04 19.95
CA PHE A 31 -8.20 -7.01 19.03
C PHE A 31 -9.65 -7.35 18.70
N ASN A 32 -10.60 -6.73 19.40
CA ASN A 32 -11.99 -6.79 19.04
C ASN A 32 -12.12 -6.00 17.73
N SER A 33 -12.05 -6.71 16.61
CA SER A 33 -12.67 -6.27 15.37
C SER A 33 -14.18 -6.26 15.61
N SER A 34 -14.69 -5.23 16.28
CA SER A 34 -16.12 -4.97 16.31
C SER A 34 -16.52 -4.60 14.88
N SER A 35 -16.99 -5.60 14.14
CA SER A 35 -17.77 -5.41 12.92
C SER A 35 -19.01 -4.60 13.31
N ILE A 36 -18.95 -3.30 13.01
CA ILE A 36 -20.10 -2.42 13.11
C ILE A 36 -21.03 -2.83 11.97
N THR A 37 -22.05 -3.64 12.28
CA THR A 37 -23.20 -3.83 11.40
C THR A 37 -23.75 -2.45 11.03
N MET A 38 -23.64 -2.06 9.75
CA MET A 38 -24.09 -0.76 9.29
C MET A 38 -25.62 -0.70 9.30
N THR A 39 -26.17 -0.05 10.33
CA THR A 39 -27.47 0.63 10.19
C THR A 39 -27.40 1.55 8.96
N PRO A 40 -28.45 1.60 8.11
CA PRO A 40 -28.49 2.55 7.00
C PRO A 40 -28.21 3.96 7.54
N PRO A 41 -27.43 4.79 6.81
CA PRO A 41 -27.07 6.11 7.30
C PRO A 41 -28.35 6.89 7.62
N ILE A 42 -28.48 7.32 8.88
CA ILE A 42 -29.66 8.00 9.40
C ILE A 42 -29.90 9.30 8.60
N VAL A 43 -28.80 9.94 8.19
CA VAL A 43 -28.83 11.11 7.30
C VAL A 43 -28.56 10.68 5.86
N SER A 44 -29.51 10.97 4.97
CA SER A 44 -29.37 10.66 3.55
C SER A 44 -28.28 11.51 2.88
N ILE A 45 -27.66 10.96 1.83
CA ILE A 45 -26.68 11.68 0.98
C ILE A 45 -27.25 13.02 0.49
N GLN A 46 -28.54 13.05 0.12
CA GLN A 46 -29.22 14.27 -0.31
C GLN A 46 -29.14 15.38 0.75
N ARG A 47 -29.47 15.08 2.01
CA ARG A 47 -29.43 16.05 3.12
C ARG A 47 -28.01 16.56 3.39
N ARG A 48 -27.02 15.66 3.31
CA ARG A 48 -25.60 16.03 3.46
C ARG A 48 -25.15 16.98 2.37
N VAL A 49 -25.51 16.72 1.10
CA VAL A 49 -25.18 17.59 -0.03
C VAL A 49 -25.90 18.93 0.04
N GLU A 50 -27.18 18.96 0.43
CA GLU A 50 -27.92 20.22 0.65
C GLU A 50 -27.24 21.08 1.71
N LYS A 51 -26.83 20.49 2.82
CA LYS A 51 -26.10 21.20 3.87
C LYS A 51 -24.74 21.72 3.40
N LEU A 52 -24.01 20.94 2.62
CA LEU A 52 -22.77 21.40 2.00
C LEU A 52 -23.00 22.61 1.10
N LYS A 53 -24.07 22.61 0.29
CA LYS A 53 -24.41 23.75 -0.58
C LYS A 53 -24.73 25.03 0.20
N GLU A 54 -25.41 24.93 1.34
CA GLU A 54 -25.61 26.09 2.24
C GLU A 54 -24.28 26.68 2.71
N LEU A 55 -23.36 25.82 3.15
CA LEU A 55 -22.04 26.24 3.62
C LEU A 55 -21.18 26.81 2.48
N MET A 56 -21.28 26.24 1.27
CA MET A 56 -20.65 26.79 0.06
C MET A 56 -21.19 28.19 -0.25
N ALA A 57 -22.51 28.38 -0.21
CA ALA A 57 -23.14 29.67 -0.47
C ALA A 57 -22.71 30.74 0.56
N ALA A 58 -22.61 30.37 1.84
CA ALA A 58 -22.12 31.24 2.91
C ALA A 58 -20.65 31.70 2.69
N ARG A 59 -19.87 30.92 1.95
CA ARG A 59 -18.49 31.26 1.54
C ARG A 59 -18.39 31.74 0.10
N SER A 60 -19.52 31.95 -0.59
CA SER A 60 -19.60 32.31 -2.02
C SER A 60 -18.85 31.36 -2.97
N LEU A 61 -18.78 30.08 -2.64
CA LEU A 61 -18.13 29.04 -3.45
C LEU A 61 -19.11 28.46 -4.48
N ASN A 62 -18.63 28.26 -5.70
CA ASN A 62 -19.39 27.65 -6.79
C ASN A 62 -19.09 26.15 -6.92
N VAL A 63 -17.88 25.73 -6.57
CA VAL A 63 -17.41 24.34 -6.64
C VAL A 63 -16.69 24.01 -5.35
N TYR A 64 -16.88 22.80 -4.82
CA TYR A 64 -16.11 22.27 -3.71
C TYR A 64 -15.52 20.90 -4.08
N VAL A 65 -14.20 20.77 -3.96
CA VAL A 65 -13.46 19.54 -4.26
C VAL A 65 -13.14 18.80 -2.96
N ILE A 66 -13.54 17.53 -2.91
CA ILE A 66 -13.36 16.64 -1.75
C ILE A 66 -12.48 15.45 -2.18
N PRO A 67 -11.14 15.56 -2.03
CA PRO A 67 -10.22 14.45 -2.27
C PRO A 67 -10.41 13.29 -1.28
N SER A 68 -9.77 12.15 -1.56
CA SER A 68 -9.77 11.00 -0.63
C SER A 68 -8.64 11.08 0.40
N GLU A 69 -7.59 11.84 0.10
CA GLU A 69 -6.38 11.97 0.90
C GLU A 69 -6.62 12.63 2.26
N ASP A 70 -5.76 12.31 3.23
CA ASP A 70 -5.71 12.95 4.54
C ASP A 70 -4.62 14.05 4.61
N ALA A 71 -4.39 14.57 5.83
CA ALA A 71 -3.40 15.62 6.09
C ALA A 71 -1.93 15.19 5.83
N HIS A 72 -1.69 13.89 5.67
CA HIS A 72 -0.38 13.25 5.49
C HIS A 72 -0.22 12.58 4.12
N GLN A 73 -1.24 12.71 3.26
CA GLN A 73 -1.26 12.13 1.92
C GLN A 73 -1.19 10.61 1.97
N SER A 74 -1.83 10.02 2.99
CA SER A 74 -1.96 8.57 3.17
C SER A 74 -2.87 7.97 2.10
N GLU A 75 -2.55 6.75 1.67
CA GLU A 75 -3.41 5.99 0.74
C GLU A 75 -4.66 5.42 1.44
N TYR A 76 -4.45 4.75 2.58
CA TYR A 76 -5.52 4.41 3.51
C TYR A 76 -5.62 5.50 4.56
N ILE A 77 -6.85 5.82 4.97
CA ILE A 77 -7.15 6.97 5.83
C ILE A 77 -7.98 6.54 7.04
N THR A 78 -8.01 7.38 8.07
CA THR A 78 -8.87 7.12 9.23
C THR A 78 -10.36 7.21 8.85
N VAL A 79 -11.24 6.57 9.64
CA VAL A 79 -12.70 6.71 9.46
C VAL A 79 -13.14 8.17 9.52
N ARG A 80 -12.50 8.98 10.35
CA ARG A 80 -12.75 10.42 10.43
C ARG A 80 -12.40 11.12 9.12
N ASP A 81 -11.34 10.71 8.42
CA ASP A 81 -10.91 11.35 7.18
C ASP A 81 -11.66 10.87 5.92
N LYS A 82 -12.52 9.85 6.02
CA LYS A 82 -13.42 9.34 4.95
C LYS A 82 -14.54 10.32 4.55
N ARG A 83 -14.18 11.55 4.23
CA ARG A 83 -15.08 12.66 3.90
C ARG A 83 -15.80 12.46 2.57
N ARG A 84 -15.06 11.96 1.56
CA ARG A 84 -15.63 11.60 0.26
C ARG A 84 -16.67 10.48 0.40
N GLU A 85 -16.33 9.40 1.10
CA GLU A 85 -17.27 8.30 1.38
C GLU A 85 -18.52 8.81 2.12
N TYR A 86 -18.34 9.67 3.12
CA TYR A 86 -19.47 10.25 3.86
C TYR A 86 -20.42 11.08 2.98
N ILE A 87 -19.90 11.87 2.04
CA ILE A 87 -20.73 12.73 1.18
C ILE A 87 -21.30 12.01 -0.05
N SER A 88 -20.68 10.91 -0.52
CA SER A 88 -21.08 10.22 -1.76
C SER A 88 -21.57 8.78 -1.60
N GLY A 89 -21.23 8.10 -0.51
CA GLY A 89 -21.47 6.66 -0.33
C GLY A 89 -20.47 5.75 -1.08
N PHE A 90 -19.60 6.29 -1.92
CA PHE A 90 -18.56 5.50 -2.58
C PHE A 90 -17.42 5.17 -1.62
N THR A 91 -17.02 3.90 -1.56
CA THR A 91 -16.09 3.34 -0.55
C THR A 91 -14.71 2.95 -1.12
N GLY A 92 -14.45 3.13 -2.42
CA GLY A 92 -13.14 2.80 -3.02
C GLY A 92 -12.00 3.61 -2.38
N SER A 93 -10.74 3.16 -2.49
CA SER A 93 -9.62 3.87 -1.84
C SER A 93 -9.14 5.13 -2.58
N SER A 94 -9.48 5.27 -3.86
CA SER A 94 -8.99 6.34 -4.74
C SER A 94 -10.16 7.13 -5.33
N GLY A 95 -9.99 8.45 -5.45
CA GLY A 95 -10.93 9.31 -6.17
C GLY A 95 -11.20 10.63 -5.47
N ALA A 96 -11.95 11.51 -6.12
CA ALA A 96 -12.37 12.79 -5.55
C ALA A 96 -13.81 13.10 -5.95
N ALA A 97 -14.58 13.59 -4.99
CA ALA A 97 -15.93 14.10 -5.23
C ALA A 97 -15.87 15.60 -5.55
N VAL A 98 -16.70 16.04 -6.49
CA VAL A 98 -16.86 17.45 -6.84
C VAL A 98 -18.34 17.79 -6.77
N ILE A 99 -18.68 18.79 -5.96
CA ILE A 99 -20.03 19.30 -5.79
C ILE A 99 -20.09 20.75 -6.27
N THR A 100 -21.09 21.08 -7.08
CA THR A 100 -21.31 22.46 -7.52
C THR A 100 -22.49 23.11 -6.81
N SER A 101 -22.53 24.45 -6.77
CA SER A 101 -23.66 25.22 -6.23
C SER A 101 -24.97 24.96 -6.99
N GLU A 102 -24.88 24.58 -8.26
CA GLU A 102 -26.02 24.18 -9.09
C GLU A 102 -26.52 22.76 -8.77
N GLY A 103 -25.74 21.97 -8.02
CA GLY A 103 -26.12 20.64 -7.55
C GLY A 103 -25.54 19.49 -8.38
N HIS A 104 -24.63 19.75 -9.32
CA HIS A 104 -23.91 18.67 -10.00
C HIS A 104 -23.06 17.90 -8.98
N ARG A 105 -23.09 16.56 -9.09
CA ARG A 105 -22.31 15.64 -8.26
C ARG A 105 -21.48 14.75 -9.16
N LEU A 106 -20.18 14.89 -9.07
CA LEU A 106 -19.23 14.20 -9.93
C LEU A 106 -18.26 13.43 -9.05
N LEU A 107 -17.87 12.23 -9.48
CA LEU A 107 -16.85 11.43 -8.80
C LEU A 107 -15.80 10.99 -9.82
N TRP A 108 -14.57 11.48 -9.67
CA TRP A 108 -13.42 10.96 -10.41
C TRP A 108 -12.85 9.75 -9.70
N THR A 109 -12.61 8.67 -10.43
CA THR A 109 -11.86 7.51 -9.94
C THR A 109 -11.19 6.76 -11.09
N ASP A 110 -10.13 6.00 -10.79
CA ASP A 110 -9.37 5.24 -11.77
C ASP A 110 -9.99 3.85 -12.08
N GLY A 111 -9.41 3.17 -13.07
CA GLY A 111 -9.88 1.90 -13.65
C GLY A 111 -10.16 0.77 -12.67
N ARG A 112 -9.55 0.81 -11.47
CA ARG A 112 -9.77 -0.19 -10.42
C ARG A 112 -11.20 -0.13 -9.86
N TYR A 113 -11.87 1.02 -9.95
CA TYR A 113 -13.10 1.30 -9.21
C TYR A 113 -14.29 1.75 -10.06
N TRP A 114 -14.20 1.78 -11.40
CA TRP A 114 -15.33 2.23 -12.22
C TRP A 114 -16.59 1.40 -12.01
N LEU A 115 -16.46 0.08 -11.98
CA LEU A 115 -17.59 -0.82 -11.75
C LEU A 115 -18.16 -0.63 -10.33
N GLN A 116 -17.29 -0.58 -9.31
CA GLN A 116 -17.71 -0.32 -7.93
C GLN A 116 -18.45 1.02 -7.81
N ALA A 117 -17.92 2.10 -8.40
CA ALA A 117 -18.55 3.41 -8.37
C ALA A 117 -19.93 3.39 -9.05
N SER A 118 -20.08 2.69 -10.18
CA SER A 118 -21.37 2.56 -10.86
C SER A 118 -22.42 1.78 -10.06
N GLN A 119 -22.00 0.91 -9.15
CA GLN A 119 -22.89 0.11 -8.29
C GLN A 119 -23.24 0.84 -6.98
N GLN A 120 -22.33 1.64 -6.45
CA GLN A 120 -22.49 2.31 -5.15
C GLN A 120 -23.14 3.69 -5.23
N LEU A 121 -22.96 4.40 -6.35
CA LEU A 121 -23.52 5.73 -6.54
C LEU A 121 -24.92 5.68 -7.14
N ASP A 122 -25.81 6.55 -6.67
CA ASP A 122 -27.14 6.73 -7.26
C ASP A 122 -27.08 7.55 -8.58
N ALA A 123 -28.20 7.61 -9.29
CA ALA A 123 -28.31 8.30 -10.59
C ALA A 123 -28.08 9.83 -10.53
N THR A 124 -27.98 10.44 -9.34
CA THR A 124 -27.66 11.87 -9.19
C THR A 124 -26.15 12.14 -9.32
N TRP A 125 -25.32 11.10 -9.28
CA TRP A 125 -23.88 11.18 -9.46
C TRP A 125 -23.46 10.80 -10.88
N LYS A 126 -22.46 11.49 -11.40
CA LYS A 126 -21.76 11.10 -12.62
C LYS A 126 -20.36 10.60 -12.27
N VAL A 127 -20.08 9.35 -12.62
CA VAL A 127 -18.72 8.79 -12.56
C VAL A 127 -17.90 9.37 -13.71
N MET A 128 -16.74 9.91 -13.39
CA MET A 128 -15.76 10.45 -14.31
C MET A 128 -14.53 9.53 -14.31
N LYS A 129 -14.10 9.08 -15.49
CA LYS A 129 -13.03 8.09 -15.60
C LYS A 129 -11.67 8.77 -15.56
N ASP A 130 -11.02 8.75 -14.40
CA ASP A 130 -9.70 9.33 -14.21
C ASP A 130 -8.62 8.55 -14.99
N ARG A 131 -7.59 9.27 -15.46
CA ARG A 131 -6.41 8.73 -16.17
C ARG A 131 -6.71 7.98 -17.47
N VAL A 132 -7.85 8.28 -18.10
CA VAL A 132 -8.21 7.75 -19.43
C VAL A 132 -7.94 8.83 -20.47
N ALA A 133 -7.28 8.45 -21.57
CA ALA A 133 -7.03 9.37 -22.67
C ALA A 133 -8.36 9.93 -23.23
N GLY A 134 -8.47 11.26 -23.29
CA GLY A 134 -9.67 11.96 -23.75
C GLY A 134 -10.70 12.30 -22.68
N GLU A 135 -10.57 11.76 -21.47
CA GLU A 135 -11.38 12.16 -20.32
C GLU A 135 -10.71 13.31 -19.55
N PRO A 136 -11.46 14.35 -19.13
CA PRO A 136 -10.86 15.51 -18.47
C PRO A 136 -10.48 15.18 -17.02
N THR A 137 -9.34 15.69 -16.58
CA THR A 137 -9.02 15.83 -15.15
C THR A 137 -10.00 16.80 -14.46
N ILE A 138 -10.00 16.84 -13.12
CA ILE A 138 -10.88 17.76 -12.37
C ILE A 138 -10.57 19.21 -12.74
N GLU A 139 -9.30 19.58 -12.76
CA GLU A 139 -8.87 20.93 -13.12
C GLU A 139 -9.24 21.31 -14.56
N GLU A 140 -9.13 20.38 -15.51
CA GLU A 140 -9.54 20.59 -16.91
C GLU A 140 -11.05 20.69 -17.06
N TRP A 141 -11.82 19.87 -16.33
CA TRP A 141 -13.28 19.92 -16.35
C TRP A 141 -13.79 21.26 -15.81
N ILE A 142 -13.24 21.73 -14.69
CA ILE A 142 -13.57 23.05 -14.14
C ILE A 142 -13.21 24.15 -15.15
N ALA A 143 -11.99 24.12 -15.69
CA ALA A 143 -11.50 25.13 -16.62
C ALA A 143 -12.32 25.23 -17.92
N THR A 144 -12.91 24.13 -18.38
CA THR A 144 -13.67 24.05 -19.64
C THR A 144 -15.18 24.18 -19.48
N THR A 145 -15.73 23.78 -18.32
CA THR A 145 -17.19 23.69 -18.12
C THR A 145 -17.73 24.84 -17.28
N MET A 146 -16.94 25.37 -16.33
CA MET A 146 -17.43 26.37 -15.37
C MET A 146 -17.21 27.80 -15.89
N PRO A 147 -18.10 28.76 -15.60
CA PRO A 147 -17.94 30.17 -16.02
C PRO A 147 -16.64 30.81 -15.50
N ALA A 148 -16.08 31.73 -16.28
CA ALA A 148 -15.04 32.66 -15.80
C ALA A 148 -15.61 33.42 -14.58
N ASN A 149 -14.86 33.50 -13.47
CA ASN A 149 -15.26 33.92 -12.11
C ASN A 149 -15.82 32.83 -11.18
N THR A 150 -15.85 31.56 -11.59
CA THR A 150 -16.16 30.46 -10.66
C THR A 150 -15.13 30.41 -9.53
N ARG A 151 -15.61 30.36 -8.29
CA ARG A 151 -14.79 30.19 -7.08
C ARG A 151 -14.80 28.72 -6.65
N VAL A 152 -13.62 28.10 -6.67
CA VAL A 152 -13.41 26.69 -6.33
C VAL A 152 -12.83 26.60 -4.93
N GLY A 153 -13.52 25.93 -4.02
CA GLY A 153 -13.06 25.70 -2.65
C GLY A 153 -12.45 24.32 -2.47
N MET A 154 -11.42 24.24 -1.63
CA MET A 154 -10.76 23.00 -1.23
C MET A 154 -10.14 23.12 0.16
N ASP A 155 -9.98 22.00 0.85
CA ASP A 155 -9.21 21.93 2.09
C ASP A 155 -7.69 21.83 1.80
N SER A 156 -6.92 22.80 2.29
CA SER A 156 -5.45 22.87 2.13
C SER A 156 -4.71 21.72 2.83
N ARG A 157 -5.34 21.04 3.80
CA ARG A 157 -4.73 19.88 4.46
C ARG A 157 -4.74 18.65 3.54
N LEU A 158 -5.70 18.54 2.62
CA LEU A 158 -5.98 17.30 1.88
C LEU A 158 -5.41 17.28 0.46
N ILE A 159 -4.57 18.25 0.09
CA ILE A 159 -3.88 18.29 -1.19
C ILE A 159 -2.40 18.60 -0.98
N SER A 160 -1.52 17.88 -1.69
CA SER A 160 -0.09 18.16 -1.67
C SER A 160 0.23 19.46 -2.40
N LYS A 161 1.35 20.10 -2.06
CA LYS A 161 1.81 21.30 -2.75
C LYS A 161 1.98 21.09 -4.25
N SER A 162 2.61 19.99 -4.65
CA SER A 162 2.87 19.68 -6.05
C SER A 162 1.58 19.46 -6.86
N ALA A 163 0.59 18.77 -6.29
CA ALA A 163 -0.72 18.61 -6.94
C ALA A 163 -1.49 19.93 -7.00
N PHE A 164 -1.45 20.73 -5.93
CA PHE A 164 -2.11 22.03 -5.87
C PHE A 164 -1.59 23.00 -6.92
N ASP A 165 -0.27 23.08 -7.14
CA ASP A 165 0.31 23.99 -8.13
C ASP A 165 -0.18 23.69 -9.55
N LYS A 166 -0.25 22.41 -9.91
CA LYS A 166 -0.81 21.97 -11.20
C LYS A 166 -2.29 22.33 -11.29
N PHE A 167 -3.06 21.97 -10.27
CA PHE A 167 -4.50 22.23 -10.19
C PHE A 167 -4.80 23.73 -10.34
N LYS A 168 -4.17 24.55 -9.50
CA LYS A 168 -4.31 26.01 -9.50
C LYS A 168 -3.89 26.61 -10.84
N SER A 169 -2.75 26.21 -11.39
CA SER A 169 -2.30 26.74 -12.68
C SER A 169 -3.29 26.46 -13.80
N THR A 170 -3.92 25.29 -13.84
CA THR A 170 -4.89 24.95 -14.89
C THR A 170 -6.19 25.74 -14.72
N VAL A 171 -6.72 25.79 -13.49
CA VAL A 171 -7.98 26.48 -13.18
C VAL A 171 -7.87 28.00 -13.37
N GLU A 172 -6.81 28.64 -12.88
CA GLU A 172 -6.70 30.10 -12.94
C GLU A 172 -6.38 30.64 -14.35
N LYS A 173 -5.76 29.84 -15.22
CA LYS A 173 -5.53 30.20 -16.63
C LYS A 173 -6.84 30.41 -17.41
N SER A 174 -7.93 29.82 -16.95
CA SER A 174 -9.25 29.92 -17.58
C SER A 174 -10.18 30.95 -16.91
N GLY A 175 -9.67 31.75 -15.97
CA GLY A 175 -10.40 32.86 -15.34
C GLY A 175 -11.24 32.46 -14.13
N GLN A 176 -11.14 31.22 -13.64
CA GLN A 176 -11.67 30.80 -12.34
C GLN A 176 -10.65 31.09 -11.23
N THR A 177 -11.05 30.96 -9.97
CA THR A 177 -10.17 31.17 -8.80
C THR A 177 -10.22 29.99 -7.86
N VAL A 178 -9.08 29.65 -7.26
CA VAL A 178 -8.98 28.56 -6.29
C VAL A 178 -8.75 29.12 -4.90
N GLU A 179 -9.64 28.77 -3.98
CA GLU A 179 -9.58 29.16 -2.57
C GLU A 179 -9.37 27.94 -1.70
N THR A 180 -8.44 28.08 -0.76
CA THR A 180 -8.11 27.00 0.18
C THR A 180 -8.33 27.45 1.61
N SER A 181 -8.75 26.51 2.44
CA SER A 181 -8.97 26.72 3.87
C SER A 181 -8.42 25.53 4.66
N GLU A 182 -8.10 25.72 5.94
CA GLU A 182 -7.87 24.60 6.87
C GLU A 182 -9.18 24.09 7.49
N VAL A 183 -10.29 24.82 7.28
CA VAL A 183 -11.62 24.44 7.79
C VAL A 183 -12.35 23.62 6.73
N ASN A 184 -12.48 22.32 6.99
CA ASN A 184 -13.17 21.39 6.10
C ASN A 184 -14.70 21.56 6.16
N LEU A 185 -15.35 21.72 5.00
CA LEU A 185 -16.81 21.88 4.96
C LEU A 185 -17.56 20.58 5.25
N ILE A 186 -16.98 19.42 4.94
CA ILE A 186 -17.62 18.12 5.23
C ILE A 186 -17.65 17.85 6.73
N ASP A 187 -16.61 18.26 7.46
CA ASP A 187 -16.61 18.15 8.92
C ASP A 187 -17.66 19.08 9.54
N GLN A 188 -17.87 20.29 9.01
CA GLN A 188 -18.98 21.14 9.41
C GLN A 188 -20.35 20.51 9.08
N VAL A 189 -20.51 19.87 7.92
CA VAL A 189 -21.74 19.12 7.61
C VAL A 189 -21.99 18.04 8.66
N ARG A 190 -20.96 17.27 9.04
CA ARG A 190 -21.08 16.25 10.10
C ARG A 190 -21.49 16.83 11.44
N GLU A 191 -20.86 17.93 11.86
CA GLU A 191 -21.20 18.62 13.11
C GLU A 191 -22.67 19.06 13.16
N GLN A 192 -23.23 19.49 12.03
CA GLN A 192 -24.63 19.90 11.93
C GLN A 192 -25.61 18.73 12.11
N PHE A 193 -25.16 17.51 11.84
CA PHE A 193 -25.93 16.28 12.00
C PHE A 193 -25.49 15.44 13.20
N ALA A 194 -24.66 15.97 14.09
CA ALA A 194 -24.09 15.23 15.22
C ALA A 194 -25.14 14.70 16.22
N SER A 195 -26.36 15.26 16.21
CA SER A 195 -27.50 14.75 16.99
C SER A 195 -28.20 13.54 16.37
N GLU A 196 -27.98 13.30 15.07
CA GLU A 196 -28.61 12.22 14.30
C GLU A 196 -27.63 11.08 14.01
N GLU A 197 -26.34 11.39 13.81
CA GLU A 197 -25.31 10.39 13.55
C GLU A 197 -23.98 10.72 14.25
N PRO A 198 -23.21 9.70 14.65
CA PRO A 198 -21.97 9.90 15.39
C PRO A 198 -20.89 10.56 14.51
N VAL A 199 -20.16 11.52 15.08
CA VAL A 199 -18.96 12.09 14.47
C VAL A 199 -17.73 11.26 14.87
N PRO A 200 -17.04 10.58 13.94
CA PRO A 200 -15.89 9.76 14.28
C PRO A 200 -14.75 10.58 14.90
N GLY A 201 -14.19 10.09 16.01
CA GLY A 201 -12.94 10.62 16.58
C GLY A 201 -11.71 10.13 15.83
N TYR A 202 -10.56 10.76 16.08
CA TYR A 202 -9.28 10.18 15.68
C TYR A 202 -8.92 9.00 16.60
N PRO A 203 -8.24 7.96 16.09
CA PRO A 203 -7.79 6.84 16.91
C PRO A 203 -6.78 7.31 17.98
N ALA A 204 -6.82 6.67 19.14
CA ALA A 204 -5.93 6.89 20.27
C ALA A 204 -5.07 5.65 20.58
N ASN A 205 -4.70 4.92 19.52
CA ASN A 205 -4.02 3.63 19.66
C ASN A 205 -2.58 3.83 20.19
N PRO A 206 -2.09 2.96 21.08
CA PRO A 206 -0.74 3.09 21.64
C PRO A 206 0.32 2.83 20.56
N ILE A 207 1.34 3.69 20.57
CA ILE A 207 2.55 3.53 19.77
C ILE A 207 3.45 2.49 20.45
N PHE A 208 4.24 1.76 19.66
CA PHE A 208 5.26 0.85 20.16
C PHE A 208 6.58 1.00 19.39
N PHE A 209 7.67 0.60 20.04
CA PHE A 209 9.01 0.67 19.47
C PHE A 209 9.36 -0.59 18.66
N LEU A 210 10.08 -0.41 17.56
CA LEU A 210 10.62 -1.46 16.71
C LEU A 210 12.14 -1.59 16.93
N PRO A 211 12.60 -2.64 17.63
CA PRO A 211 14.01 -2.81 17.94
C PRO A 211 14.91 -2.93 16.71
N VAL A 212 16.21 -2.69 16.91
CA VAL A 212 17.25 -2.80 15.87
C VAL A 212 17.42 -4.21 15.31
N GLU A 213 16.95 -5.23 16.02
CA GLU A 213 16.92 -6.61 15.52
C GLU A 213 16.02 -6.77 14.28
N PHE A 214 15.04 -5.88 14.11
CA PHE A 214 14.17 -5.83 12.93
C PHE A 214 14.53 -4.69 11.98
N SER A 215 14.88 -3.52 12.52
CA SER A 215 15.13 -2.32 11.71
C SER A 215 16.56 -2.20 11.20
N GLY A 216 17.53 -2.92 11.77
CA GLY A 216 18.95 -2.92 11.37
C GLY A 216 19.72 -1.62 11.64
N LYS A 217 19.05 -0.53 12.01
CA LYS A 217 19.66 0.77 12.30
C LYS A 217 18.87 1.53 13.36
N ALA A 218 19.57 2.09 14.36
CA ALA A 218 18.90 2.82 15.44
C ALA A 218 18.34 4.18 14.97
N SER A 219 17.24 4.63 15.60
CA SER A 219 16.65 5.94 15.31
C SER A 219 17.65 7.09 15.46
N SER A 220 18.47 7.07 16.51
CA SER A 220 19.51 8.08 16.74
C SER A 220 20.52 8.19 15.60
N GLU A 221 20.79 7.08 14.90
CA GLU A 221 21.69 7.09 13.75
C GLU A 221 20.99 7.67 12.51
N LYS A 222 19.73 7.29 12.26
CA LYS A 222 18.92 7.85 11.16
C LYS A 222 18.74 9.36 11.30
N ILE A 223 18.46 9.84 12.51
CA ILE A 223 18.38 11.27 12.84
C ILE A 223 19.72 11.95 12.58
N ARG A 224 20.84 11.32 12.98
CA ARG A 224 22.18 11.87 12.77
C ARG A 224 22.50 12.03 11.28
N ASP A 225 22.17 11.05 10.44
CA ASP A 225 22.35 11.16 8.98
C ASP A 225 21.62 12.40 8.42
N ILE A 226 20.37 12.65 8.88
CA ILE A 226 19.62 13.84 8.46
C ILE A 226 20.33 15.11 8.92
N GLN A 227 20.74 15.16 10.20
CA GLN A 227 21.38 16.34 10.77
C GLN A 227 22.72 16.66 10.10
N GLN A 228 23.57 15.64 9.89
CA GLN A 228 24.94 15.81 9.42
C GLN A 228 25.06 15.81 7.90
N ASP A 229 24.35 14.92 7.21
CA ASP A 229 24.53 14.72 5.77
C ASP A 229 23.54 15.50 4.92
N SER A 230 22.40 15.88 5.49
CA SER A 230 21.31 16.55 4.77
C SER A 230 21.17 18.02 5.16
N LEU A 231 20.87 18.34 6.42
CA LEU A 231 20.62 19.72 6.86
C LEU A 231 21.85 20.61 6.71
N VAL A 232 23.03 20.13 7.11
CA VAL A 232 24.30 20.89 6.98
C VAL A 232 24.62 21.11 5.51
N LYS A 233 24.50 20.08 4.67
CA LYS A 233 24.82 20.14 3.23
C LYS A 233 23.93 21.11 2.46
N GLU A 234 22.63 21.08 2.71
CA GLU A 234 21.65 21.96 2.04
C GLU A 234 21.56 23.35 2.72
N ASN A 235 22.33 23.56 3.78
CA ASN A 235 22.28 24.73 4.64
C ASN A 235 20.84 25.08 5.06
N ALA A 236 20.08 24.08 5.53
CA ALA A 236 18.75 24.27 6.12
C ALA A 236 18.85 24.20 7.66
N ASP A 237 17.98 24.91 8.37
CA ASP A 237 17.93 24.86 9.84
C ASP A 237 17.07 23.71 10.33
N TYR A 238 15.94 23.49 9.67
CA TYR A 238 14.94 22.49 10.02
C TYR A 238 14.45 21.74 8.77
N MET A 239 14.13 20.47 8.93
CA MET A 239 13.41 19.67 7.93
C MET A 239 12.11 19.15 8.53
N VAL A 240 11.01 19.40 7.83
CA VAL A 240 9.68 18.94 8.21
C VAL A 240 9.39 17.60 7.55
N ILE A 241 8.82 16.68 8.31
CA ILE A 241 8.42 15.36 7.85
C ILE A 241 6.94 15.21 8.15
N SER A 242 6.14 14.98 7.10
CA SER A 242 4.69 14.86 7.19
C SER A 242 4.16 13.48 6.82
N ALA A 243 4.90 12.68 6.04
CA ALA A 243 4.47 11.35 5.67
C ALA A 243 4.63 10.39 6.86
N LEU A 244 3.56 9.67 7.21
CA LEU A 244 3.51 8.89 8.44
C LEU A 244 4.49 7.71 8.45
N ASP A 245 4.72 7.09 7.30
CA ASP A 245 5.68 5.99 7.11
C ASP A 245 7.13 6.46 7.28
N GLU A 246 7.44 7.68 6.83
CA GLU A 246 8.76 8.30 7.03
C GLU A 246 9.01 8.63 8.50
N ILE A 247 8.00 9.11 9.23
CA ILE A 247 8.09 9.36 10.68
C ILE A 247 8.28 8.04 11.44
N ALA A 248 7.45 7.03 11.15
CA ALA A 248 7.56 5.70 11.73
C ALA A 248 8.95 5.07 11.48
N TRP A 249 9.48 5.20 10.26
CA TRP A 249 10.82 4.72 9.92
C TRP A 249 11.93 5.47 10.65
N LEU A 250 11.84 6.79 10.74
CA LEU A 250 12.87 7.63 11.37
C LEU A 250 13.02 7.34 12.86
N PHE A 251 11.89 7.21 13.57
CA PHE A 251 11.87 6.99 15.01
C PHE A 251 11.95 5.52 15.42
N ASN A 252 11.97 4.59 14.46
CA ASN A 252 11.75 3.16 14.74
C ASN A 252 10.49 2.94 15.59
N LEU A 253 9.43 3.69 15.29
CA LEU A 253 8.14 3.56 15.96
C LEU A 253 7.12 2.98 15.00
N ARG A 254 6.10 2.34 15.55
CA ARG A 254 4.95 1.82 14.83
C ARG A 254 3.68 2.11 15.60
N GLY A 255 2.58 2.20 14.88
CA GLY A 255 1.25 2.43 15.44
C GLY A 255 0.21 1.62 14.71
N SER A 256 -1.06 1.97 14.91
CA SER A 256 -2.19 1.32 14.25
C SER A 256 -3.34 2.31 14.03
N ASP A 257 -3.03 3.59 13.80
CA ASP A 257 -4.06 4.61 13.57
C ASP A 257 -4.71 4.46 12.19
N ILE A 258 -3.95 3.97 11.21
CA ILE A 258 -4.42 3.70 9.86
C ILE A 258 -4.55 2.19 9.72
N SER A 259 -5.71 1.71 9.28
CA SER A 259 -5.89 0.28 9.01
C SER A 259 -4.82 -0.22 8.05
N PHE A 260 -4.26 -1.39 8.38
CA PHE A 260 -3.24 -2.10 7.59
C PHE A 260 -1.85 -1.44 7.50
N ASN A 261 -1.75 -0.13 7.69
CA ASN A 261 -0.49 0.60 7.71
C ASN A 261 -0.05 0.82 9.16
N PRO A 262 1.07 0.24 9.62
CA PRO A 262 1.49 0.29 11.03
C PRO A 262 2.12 1.63 11.41
N VAL A 263 1.37 2.72 11.19
CA VAL A 263 1.77 4.12 11.37
C VAL A 263 0.84 4.82 12.38
N PHE A 264 1.22 6.03 12.79
CA PHE A 264 0.49 6.83 13.76
C PHE A 264 0.44 8.29 13.32
N LEU A 265 -0.71 8.95 13.50
CA LEU A 265 -0.93 10.35 13.13
C LEU A 265 0.06 11.24 13.86
N SER A 266 0.98 11.83 13.11
CA SER A 266 2.05 12.66 13.65
C SER A 266 2.69 13.53 12.60
N TYR A 267 3.36 14.59 13.04
CA TYR A 267 4.39 15.28 12.26
C TYR A 267 5.72 15.23 12.98
N ALA A 268 6.82 15.47 12.28
CA ALA A 268 8.12 15.64 12.91
C ALA A 268 8.90 16.82 12.32
N ILE A 269 9.71 17.44 13.15
CA ILE A 269 10.71 18.42 12.72
C ILE A 269 12.08 17.97 13.23
N VAL A 270 13.02 17.78 12.31
CA VAL A 270 14.42 17.55 12.63
C VAL A 270 15.18 18.86 12.43
N GLY A 271 15.71 19.43 13.51
CA GLY A 271 16.66 20.53 13.46
C GLY A 271 18.09 20.04 13.60
N ARG A 272 19.06 20.95 13.39
CA ARG A 272 20.49 20.60 13.48
C ARG A 272 20.94 20.11 14.87
N GLN A 273 20.24 20.49 15.94
CA GLN A 273 20.56 20.11 17.32
C GLN A 273 19.37 19.61 18.14
N ASN A 274 18.16 19.68 17.61
CA ASN A 274 16.93 19.28 18.30
C ASN A 274 16.04 18.46 17.37
N VAL A 275 15.12 17.71 17.96
CA VAL A 275 14.14 16.90 17.24
C VAL A 275 12.81 17.03 17.96
N GLN A 276 11.74 17.24 17.19
CA GLN A 276 10.39 17.44 17.71
C GLN A 276 9.45 16.44 17.05
N LEU A 277 8.59 15.80 17.84
CA LEU A 277 7.53 14.90 17.41
C LEU A 277 6.19 15.49 17.83
N PHE A 278 5.33 15.78 16.86
CA PHE A 278 4.01 16.34 17.04
C PHE A 278 2.99 15.21 17.01
N VAL A 279 2.48 14.81 18.16
CA VAL A 279 1.62 13.63 18.32
C VAL A 279 0.73 13.80 19.54
N ASP A 280 -0.38 13.07 19.59
CA ASP A 280 -1.14 12.95 20.83
C ASP A 280 -0.32 12.18 21.86
N GLU A 281 0.10 12.87 22.93
CA GLU A 281 0.96 12.33 23.97
C GLU A 281 0.34 11.12 24.69
N THR A 282 -1.00 11.00 24.70
CA THR A 282 -1.69 9.85 25.29
C THR A 282 -1.38 8.53 24.58
N LYS A 283 -0.88 8.61 23.33
CA LYS A 283 -0.44 7.46 22.53
C LYS A 283 0.97 6.95 22.88
N ILE A 284 1.69 7.60 23.79
CA ILE A 284 3.10 7.27 24.10
C ILE A 284 3.20 6.55 25.47
N PRO A 285 3.28 5.20 25.46
CA PRO A 285 3.63 4.41 26.64
C PRO A 285 4.98 4.81 27.28
N THR A 286 5.17 4.42 28.54
CA THR A 286 6.37 4.78 29.32
C THR A 286 7.66 4.18 28.75
N ASP A 287 7.61 2.97 28.20
CA ASP A 287 8.73 2.30 27.53
C ASP A 287 9.09 3.03 26.21
N VAL A 288 8.11 3.39 25.39
CA VAL A 288 8.35 4.19 24.17
C VAL A 288 8.96 5.56 24.49
N ARG A 289 8.50 6.21 25.57
CA ARG A 289 9.07 7.48 26.02
C ARG A 289 10.57 7.40 26.32
N LYS A 290 11.07 6.26 26.79
CA LYS A 290 12.51 6.06 27.04
C LYS A 290 13.30 6.02 25.73
N GLU A 291 12.77 5.37 24.71
CA GLU A 291 13.39 5.30 23.38
C GLU A 291 13.39 6.67 22.66
N LEU A 292 12.46 7.55 23.04
CA LEU A 292 12.37 8.94 22.57
C LEU A 292 13.18 9.94 23.43
N ALA A 293 14.12 9.48 24.26
CA ALA A 293 14.94 10.39 25.07
C ALA A 293 15.67 11.43 24.18
N GLY A 294 15.45 12.71 24.46
CA GLY A 294 16.00 13.83 23.68
C GLY A 294 15.12 14.31 22.53
N VAL A 295 13.97 13.67 22.28
CA VAL A 295 12.93 14.15 21.36
C VAL A 295 11.89 14.95 22.16
N GLU A 296 11.60 16.17 21.71
CA GLU A 296 10.55 17.00 22.29
C GLU A 296 9.18 16.54 21.77
N ILE A 297 8.26 16.19 22.68
CA ILE A 297 6.90 15.79 22.32
C ILE A 297 5.98 17.00 22.41
N LEU A 298 5.28 17.29 21.31
CA LEU A 298 4.39 18.45 21.19
C LEU A 298 3.00 18.01 20.72
N PRO A 299 1.93 18.78 21.04
CA PRO A 299 0.58 18.48 20.53
C PRO A 299 0.55 18.47 19.00
N TYR A 300 -0.20 17.53 18.41
CA TYR A 300 -0.28 17.29 16.96
C TYR A 300 -0.46 18.57 16.11
N ASP A 301 -1.47 19.39 16.39
CA ASP A 301 -1.76 20.61 15.62
C ASP A 301 -0.79 21.78 15.91
N SER A 302 0.08 21.68 16.93
CA SER A 302 0.98 22.78 17.27
C SER A 302 2.05 23.04 16.21
N ILE A 303 2.29 22.10 15.29
CA ILE A 303 3.26 22.23 14.20
C ILE A 303 3.07 23.53 13.41
N PHE A 304 1.83 23.90 13.07
CA PHE A 304 1.56 25.09 12.27
C PHE A 304 2.03 26.37 12.97
N SER A 305 1.85 26.43 14.30
CA SER A 305 2.32 27.56 15.11
C SER A 305 3.86 27.57 15.26
N VAL A 306 4.48 26.40 15.37
CA VAL A 306 5.94 26.26 15.45
C VAL A 306 6.61 26.68 14.14
N LEU A 307 6.06 26.29 12.99
CA LEU A 307 6.58 26.71 11.69
C LEU A 307 6.52 28.24 11.52
N ARG A 308 5.40 28.86 11.88
CA ARG A 308 5.27 30.33 11.87
C ARG A 308 6.27 31.00 12.80
N LYS A 309 6.51 30.43 13.98
CA LYS A 309 7.55 30.90 14.92
C LYS A 309 8.93 30.82 14.30
N TYR A 310 9.30 29.71 13.67
CA TYR A 310 10.60 29.57 12.99
C TYR A 310 10.80 30.56 11.85
N CYS A 311 9.75 30.90 11.11
CA CYS A 311 9.82 32.03 10.16
C CYS A 311 10.14 33.35 10.86
N SER A 312 9.47 33.66 11.98
CA SER A 312 9.77 34.90 12.73
C SER A 312 11.19 34.95 13.32
N GLU A 313 11.83 33.78 13.48
CA GLU A 313 13.23 33.63 13.89
C GLU A 313 14.22 33.56 12.71
N ASN A 314 13.76 33.87 11.48
CA ASN A 314 14.53 33.88 10.24
C ASN A 314 15.21 32.52 9.94
N LYS A 315 14.51 31.41 10.20
CA LYS A 315 15.02 30.06 9.99
C LYS A 315 14.69 29.56 8.60
N LYS A 316 15.63 28.84 7.96
CA LYS A 316 15.40 28.18 6.67
C LYS A 316 14.80 26.79 6.87
N ILE A 317 13.59 26.60 6.36
CA ILE A 317 12.76 25.42 6.59
C ILE A 317 12.68 24.59 5.31
N TRP A 318 13.14 23.34 5.39
CA TRP A 318 13.05 22.36 4.31
C TRP A 318 11.68 21.67 4.31
N LEU A 319 10.90 21.89 3.24
CA LEU A 319 9.65 21.18 2.96
C LEU A 319 9.77 20.27 1.73
N ASP A 320 9.15 19.11 1.82
CA ASP A 320 8.95 18.21 0.69
C ASP A 320 7.69 18.61 -0.11
N PRO A 321 7.73 18.73 -1.45
CA PRO A 321 6.57 19.04 -2.30
C PRO A 321 5.38 18.08 -2.19
N ARG A 322 5.57 16.90 -1.59
CA ARG A 322 4.52 15.93 -1.28
C ARG A 322 3.71 16.32 -0.04
N SER A 323 4.23 17.19 0.82
CA SER A 323 3.52 17.66 2.02
C SER A 323 2.26 18.43 1.65
N SER A 324 1.28 18.43 2.56
CA SER A 324 0.05 19.21 2.40
C SER A 324 0.31 20.69 2.16
N LEU A 325 -0.58 21.32 1.40
CA LEU A 325 -0.55 22.76 1.18
C LEU A 325 -0.66 23.54 2.50
N ALA A 326 -1.34 23.02 3.52
CA ALA A 326 -1.44 23.64 4.84
C ALA A 326 -0.08 23.82 5.54
N ILE A 327 0.82 22.83 5.43
CA ILE A 327 2.19 22.94 5.95
C ILE A 327 2.95 24.04 5.19
N TYR A 328 2.79 24.10 3.87
CA TYR A 328 3.39 25.15 3.04
C TYR A 328 2.86 26.55 3.37
N ASN A 329 1.56 26.70 3.59
CA ASN A 329 0.93 27.96 3.96
C ASN A 329 1.43 28.47 5.33
N SER A 330 2.00 27.60 6.16
CA SER A 330 2.58 27.96 7.46
C SER A 330 4.03 28.45 7.38
N VAL A 331 4.67 28.40 6.20
CA VAL A 331 6.06 28.83 5.96
C VAL A 331 6.08 29.96 4.94
N GLN A 332 6.67 31.10 5.32
CA GLN A 332 6.82 32.24 4.40
C GLN A 332 7.84 31.92 3.29
N LYS A 333 7.62 32.46 2.09
CA LYS A 333 8.37 32.10 0.87
C LYS A 333 9.87 32.34 1.00
N GLU A 334 10.28 33.36 1.74
CA GLU A 334 11.68 33.76 1.93
C GLU A 334 12.45 32.77 2.83
N HIS A 335 11.73 31.96 3.61
CA HIS A 335 12.27 30.96 4.53
C HIS A 335 12.16 29.53 3.98
N LEU A 336 11.47 29.34 2.86
CA LEU A 336 11.18 28.03 2.29
C LEU A 336 12.38 27.48 1.49
N PHE A 337 12.78 26.26 1.82
CA PHE A 337 13.62 25.42 0.98
C PHE A 337 12.83 24.20 0.51
N GLU A 338 12.38 24.24 -0.73
CA GLU A 338 11.59 23.15 -1.30
C GLU A 338 12.48 22.10 -1.96
N LYS A 339 12.43 20.85 -1.49
CA LYS A 339 13.15 19.71 -2.06
C LYS A 339 12.58 18.40 -1.53
N THR A 340 12.58 17.33 -2.32
CA THR A 340 12.23 15.99 -1.80
C THR A 340 13.16 15.60 -0.66
N ASN A 341 12.59 15.17 0.46
CA ASN A 341 13.37 14.80 1.63
C ASN A 341 14.15 13.48 1.40
N PRO A 342 15.28 13.27 2.08
CA PRO A 342 16.15 12.12 1.85
C PRO A 342 15.61 10.81 2.44
N ILE A 343 14.63 10.87 3.35
CA ILE A 343 14.07 9.69 4.02
C ILE A 343 13.35 8.81 3.00
N LEU A 344 12.64 9.41 2.06
CA LEU A 344 11.94 8.69 0.98
C LEU A 344 12.85 7.68 0.28
N LEU A 345 14.06 8.10 -0.12
CA LEU A 345 15.01 7.20 -0.78
C LEU A 345 15.72 6.29 0.22
N ALA A 346 16.06 6.78 1.41
CA ALA A 346 16.78 6.01 2.42
C ALA A 346 16.02 4.77 2.88
N LYS A 347 14.69 4.87 3.09
CA LYS A 347 13.86 3.72 3.48
C LYS A 347 13.52 2.79 2.32
N ALA A 348 13.51 3.32 1.09
CA ALA A 348 13.27 2.54 -0.10
C ALA A 348 14.36 1.50 -0.36
N ILE A 349 15.60 1.78 0.06
CA ILE A 349 16.78 0.89 -0.05
C ILE A 349 16.96 0.15 1.28
N LYS A 350 16.67 -1.14 1.28
CA LYS A 350 16.59 -1.93 2.52
C LYS A 350 18.00 -2.30 2.96
N ASN A 351 18.27 -2.19 4.26
CA ASN A 351 19.53 -2.69 4.80
C ASN A 351 19.51 -4.23 4.92
N ALA A 352 20.66 -4.84 5.21
CA ALA A 352 20.77 -6.30 5.25
C ALA A 352 19.80 -6.98 6.25
N THR A 353 19.50 -6.32 7.37
CA THR A 353 18.54 -6.82 8.37
C THR A 353 17.12 -6.80 7.82
N GLU A 354 16.72 -5.69 7.19
CA GLU A 354 15.40 -5.53 6.59
C GLU A 354 15.21 -6.53 5.42
N VAL A 355 16.22 -6.70 4.55
CA VAL A 355 16.18 -7.69 3.46
C VAL A 355 16.02 -9.11 4.00
N GLU A 356 16.74 -9.47 5.06
CA GLU A 356 16.59 -10.78 5.68
C GLU A 356 15.21 -10.94 6.34
N GLY A 357 14.70 -9.88 6.97
CA GLY A 357 13.34 -9.85 7.50
C GLY A 357 12.29 -10.13 6.42
N PHE A 358 12.43 -9.53 5.22
CA PHE A 358 11.60 -9.83 4.06
C PHE A 358 11.63 -11.32 3.68
N ARG A 359 12.82 -11.93 3.60
CA ARG A 359 12.94 -13.37 3.29
C ARG A 359 12.20 -14.22 4.32
N GLN A 360 12.45 -13.96 5.60
CA GLN A 360 11.88 -14.77 6.67
C GLN A 360 10.36 -14.59 6.74
N CYS A 361 9.83 -13.36 6.62
CA CYS A 361 8.40 -13.13 6.71
C CYS A 361 7.63 -13.75 5.56
N HIS A 362 8.18 -13.71 4.33
CA HIS A 362 7.54 -14.35 3.18
C HIS A 362 7.55 -15.88 3.27
N ILE A 363 8.54 -16.50 3.91
CA ILE A 363 8.53 -17.95 4.16
C ILE A 363 7.38 -18.35 5.10
N ARG A 364 7.16 -17.58 6.18
CA ARG A 364 6.07 -17.84 7.14
C ARG A 364 4.70 -17.53 6.56
N ASP A 365 4.59 -16.44 5.81
CA ASP A 365 3.35 -16.07 5.12
C ASP A 365 2.97 -17.12 4.06
N ALA A 366 3.97 -17.64 3.34
CA ALA A 366 3.76 -18.74 2.41
C ALA A 366 3.25 -20.01 3.10
N ALA A 367 3.77 -20.35 4.28
CA ALA A 367 3.25 -21.47 5.06
C ALA A 367 1.75 -21.28 5.36
N ALA A 368 1.36 -20.10 5.85
CA ALA A 368 -0.05 -19.77 6.11
C ALA A 368 -0.92 -19.87 4.84
N LEU A 369 -0.48 -19.29 3.72
CA LEU A 369 -1.24 -19.32 2.46
C LEU A 369 -1.34 -20.74 1.89
N ILE A 370 -0.28 -21.55 1.97
CA ILE A 370 -0.30 -22.95 1.50
C ILE A 370 -1.22 -23.80 2.38
N GLN A 371 -1.23 -23.60 3.70
CA GLN A 371 -2.19 -24.27 4.60
C GLN A 371 -3.63 -23.90 4.26
N PHE A 372 -3.89 -22.63 3.98
CA PHE A 372 -5.20 -22.16 3.54
C PHE A 372 -5.61 -22.79 2.20
N LEU A 373 -4.76 -22.77 1.18
CA LEU A 373 -5.08 -23.33 -0.13
C LEU A 373 -5.28 -24.85 -0.08
N ALA A 374 -4.53 -25.56 0.77
CA ALA A 374 -4.73 -26.98 1.02
C ALA A 374 -6.07 -27.26 1.73
N TRP A 375 -6.45 -26.41 2.70
CA TRP A 375 -7.77 -26.47 3.33
C TRP A 375 -8.89 -26.21 2.32
N MET A 376 -8.76 -25.18 1.48
CA MET A 376 -9.72 -24.89 0.42
C MET A 376 -9.88 -26.06 -0.56
N GLU A 377 -8.77 -26.68 -1.00
CA GLU A 377 -8.83 -27.85 -1.89
C GLU A 377 -9.59 -29.01 -1.22
N GLU A 378 -9.36 -29.26 0.07
CA GLU A 378 -10.08 -30.28 0.84
C GLU A 378 -11.58 -29.95 0.99
N GLU A 379 -11.93 -28.73 1.40
CA GLU A 379 -13.32 -28.32 1.57
C GLU A 379 -14.10 -28.41 0.26
N MET A 380 -13.54 -27.88 -0.82
CA MET A 380 -14.22 -27.78 -2.12
C MET A 380 -14.27 -29.12 -2.86
N LEU A 381 -13.19 -29.89 -2.85
CA LEU A 381 -13.07 -31.08 -3.72
C LEU A 381 -13.35 -32.40 -3.00
N VAL A 382 -13.07 -32.50 -1.71
CA VAL A 382 -13.22 -33.73 -0.93
C VAL A 382 -14.50 -33.71 -0.12
N LYS A 383 -14.73 -32.63 0.65
CA LYS A 383 -15.93 -32.49 1.50
C LYS A 383 -17.14 -31.95 0.74
N ASN A 384 -16.93 -31.40 -0.46
CA ASN A 384 -17.96 -30.80 -1.31
C ASN A 384 -18.77 -29.72 -0.55
N ASN A 385 -18.07 -28.88 0.23
CA ASN A 385 -18.67 -27.82 1.00
C ASN A 385 -19.11 -26.66 0.08
N THR A 386 -20.43 -26.46 -0.04
CA THR A 386 -21.04 -25.39 -0.86
C THR A 386 -21.47 -24.18 -0.04
N GLY A 387 -21.12 -24.14 1.25
CA GLY A 387 -21.49 -23.08 2.18
C GLY A 387 -20.46 -21.95 2.29
N LEU A 388 -19.23 -22.16 1.80
CA LEU A 388 -18.16 -21.17 1.88
C LEU A 388 -18.46 -19.95 1.00
N THR A 389 -18.22 -18.76 1.54
CA THR A 389 -18.30 -17.48 0.83
C THR A 389 -16.92 -16.84 0.69
N GLU A 390 -16.77 -15.95 -0.27
CA GLU A 390 -15.56 -15.13 -0.48
C GLU A 390 -15.09 -14.45 0.81
N TYR A 391 -16.02 -13.90 1.60
CA TYR A 391 -15.75 -13.31 2.90
C TYR A 391 -15.25 -14.35 3.91
N SER A 392 -16.00 -15.45 4.10
CA SER A 392 -15.67 -16.46 5.12
C SER A 392 -14.30 -17.10 4.90
N VAL A 393 -13.87 -17.29 3.66
CA VAL A 393 -12.56 -17.88 3.37
C VAL A 393 -11.42 -16.87 3.54
N ALA A 394 -11.67 -15.57 3.32
CA ALA A 394 -10.72 -14.50 3.64
C ALA A 394 -10.44 -14.45 5.15
N GLU A 395 -11.47 -14.58 5.99
CA GLU A 395 -11.30 -14.67 7.46
C GLU A 395 -10.48 -15.90 7.86
N VAL A 396 -10.70 -17.04 7.21
CA VAL A 396 -9.91 -18.26 7.48
C VAL A 396 -8.44 -18.07 7.10
N LEU A 397 -8.15 -17.39 5.98
CA LEU A 397 -6.76 -17.08 5.60
C LEU A 397 -6.08 -16.17 6.63
N GLU A 398 -6.77 -15.14 7.11
CA GLU A 398 -6.26 -14.28 8.20
C GLU A 398 -5.95 -15.10 9.45
N GLN A 399 -6.80 -16.06 9.83
CA GLN A 399 -6.54 -16.94 10.98
C GLN A 399 -5.28 -17.81 10.82
N TYR A 400 -4.94 -18.24 9.59
CA TYR A 400 -3.67 -18.94 9.35
C TYR A 400 -2.47 -18.00 9.49
N ARG A 401 -2.58 -16.75 9.02
CA ARG A 401 -1.54 -15.72 9.20
C ARG A 401 -1.36 -15.32 10.66
N ALA A 402 -2.44 -15.15 11.40
CA ALA A 402 -2.42 -14.77 12.81
C ALA A 402 -1.68 -15.77 13.71
N LYS A 403 -1.52 -17.02 13.27
CA LYS A 403 -0.74 -18.05 13.98
C LYS A 403 0.77 -17.95 13.72
N GLN A 404 1.19 -17.21 12.70
CA GLN A 404 2.59 -17.09 12.33
C GLN A 404 3.35 -16.20 13.29
N LYS A 405 4.61 -16.56 13.55
CA LYS A 405 5.50 -15.76 14.40
C LYS A 405 5.63 -14.34 13.85
N HIS A 406 5.60 -13.36 14.76
CA HIS A 406 5.75 -11.93 14.50
C HIS A 406 4.60 -11.27 13.72
N TYR A 407 3.51 -11.98 13.42
CA TYR A 407 2.31 -11.37 12.81
C TYR A 407 1.77 -10.22 13.67
N VAL A 408 1.26 -9.18 13.01
CA VAL A 408 0.68 -7.98 13.63
C VAL A 408 -0.72 -7.73 13.12
N SER A 409 -0.91 -7.63 11.81
CA SER A 409 -2.20 -7.40 11.15
C SER A 409 -2.13 -7.84 9.69
N LEU A 410 -3.24 -7.75 8.96
CA LEU A 410 -3.19 -7.73 7.49
C LEU A 410 -2.45 -6.47 6.98
N SER A 411 -1.87 -6.55 5.79
CA SER A 411 -1.24 -5.40 5.09
C SER A 411 -2.19 -4.66 4.15
N PHE A 412 -3.36 -5.24 3.85
CA PHE A 412 -4.52 -4.64 3.19
C PHE A 412 -5.75 -5.56 3.35
N ASP A 413 -6.94 -5.08 2.98
CA ASP A 413 -8.15 -5.92 2.91
C ASP A 413 -7.93 -7.07 1.92
N THR A 414 -8.13 -8.32 2.35
CA THR A 414 -7.96 -9.48 1.47
C THR A 414 -8.97 -9.45 0.32
N ILE A 415 -8.46 -9.47 -0.91
CA ILE A 415 -9.26 -9.69 -2.12
C ILE A 415 -9.43 -11.20 -2.26
N SER A 416 -10.66 -11.68 -2.10
CA SER A 416 -11.02 -13.08 -2.24
C SER A 416 -12.18 -13.15 -3.22
N SER A 417 -11.92 -13.69 -4.41
CA SER A 417 -12.82 -13.51 -5.55
C SER A 417 -13.01 -14.81 -6.33
N THR A 418 -14.25 -15.19 -6.59
CA THR A 418 -14.62 -16.33 -7.43
C THR A 418 -15.32 -15.87 -8.72
N GLU A 419 -15.08 -16.59 -9.82
CA GLU A 419 -15.73 -16.32 -11.11
C GLU A 419 -15.59 -14.84 -11.53
N GLY A 420 -16.67 -14.21 -12.03
CA GLY A 420 -16.66 -12.83 -12.51
C GLY A 420 -16.27 -11.77 -11.46
N ASN A 421 -16.30 -12.09 -10.16
CA ASN A 421 -15.77 -11.17 -9.15
C ASN A 421 -14.25 -11.03 -9.26
N GLY A 422 -13.56 -12.06 -9.78
CA GLY A 422 -12.12 -12.02 -10.05
C GLY A 422 -11.73 -10.95 -11.08
N ALA A 423 -12.66 -10.54 -11.96
CA ALA A 423 -12.42 -9.48 -12.94
C ALA A 423 -12.46 -8.06 -12.33
N ILE A 424 -12.91 -7.92 -11.08
CA ILE A 424 -12.95 -6.64 -10.36
C ILE A 424 -11.63 -6.48 -9.61
N ILE A 425 -10.74 -5.63 -10.15
CA ILE A 425 -9.32 -5.56 -9.76
C ILE A 425 -9.13 -5.41 -8.24
N HIS A 426 -9.86 -4.49 -7.61
CA HIS A 426 -9.87 -4.25 -6.16
C HIS A 426 -11.20 -4.69 -5.53
N TYR A 427 -11.65 -5.91 -5.83
CA TYR A 427 -12.84 -6.48 -5.20
C TYR A 427 -12.65 -6.62 -3.70
N LYS A 428 -13.63 -6.16 -2.91
CA LYS A 428 -13.70 -6.43 -1.48
C LYS A 428 -14.97 -7.24 -1.19
N PRO A 429 -14.86 -8.48 -0.69
CA PRO A 429 -16.04 -9.24 -0.29
C PRO A 429 -16.66 -8.63 0.96
N GLU A 430 -17.92 -8.22 0.87
CA GLU A 430 -18.71 -7.80 2.03
C GLU A 430 -19.54 -8.98 2.55
N PRO A 431 -19.67 -9.16 3.88
CA PRO A 431 -20.33 -10.33 4.47
C PRO A 431 -21.74 -10.60 3.91
N GLU A 432 -22.50 -9.54 3.67
CA GLU A 432 -23.92 -9.61 3.29
C GLU A 432 -24.14 -9.82 1.78
N THR A 433 -23.16 -9.49 0.94
CA THR A 433 -23.35 -9.42 -0.53
C THR A 433 -22.36 -10.26 -1.34
N CYS A 434 -21.33 -10.83 -0.68
CA CYS A 434 -20.32 -11.65 -1.36
C CYS A 434 -20.88 -12.97 -1.90
N LYS A 435 -20.21 -13.51 -2.92
CA LYS A 435 -20.61 -14.78 -3.54
C LYS A 435 -20.17 -15.98 -2.67
N LYS A 436 -20.89 -17.08 -2.87
CA LYS A 436 -20.42 -18.41 -2.48
C LYS A 436 -19.27 -18.83 -3.39
N ILE A 437 -18.26 -19.48 -2.82
CA ILE A 437 -17.13 -20.03 -3.59
C ILE A 437 -17.65 -21.09 -4.57
N ALA A 438 -17.30 -20.93 -5.84
CA ALA A 438 -17.65 -21.88 -6.90
C ALA A 438 -16.48 -22.83 -7.19
N ARG A 439 -16.77 -23.96 -7.85
CA ARG A 439 -15.74 -24.87 -8.41
C ARG A 439 -15.25 -24.31 -9.76
N ALA A 440 -14.68 -23.12 -9.71
CA ALA A 440 -14.22 -22.35 -10.85
C ALA A 440 -12.86 -21.71 -10.52
N MET A 441 -12.44 -20.74 -11.33
CA MET A 441 -11.27 -19.92 -11.03
C MET A 441 -11.50 -19.09 -9.76
N TYR A 442 -10.50 -19.09 -8.89
CA TYR A 442 -10.48 -18.35 -7.63
C TYR A 442 -9.20 -17.54 -7.54
N LEU A 443 -9.34 -16.23 -7.33
CA LEU A 443 -8.24 -15.30 -7.11
C LEU A 443 -8.22 -14.93 -5.63
N VAL A 444 -7.06 -15.05 -5.01
CA VAL A 444 -6.80 -14.53 -3.67
C VAL A 444 -5.57 -13.64 -3.70
N ASP A 445 -5.77 -12.37 -3.34
CA ASP A 445 -4.71 -11.40 -3.13
C ASP A 445 -4.78 -10.88 -1.70
N SER A 446 -3.65 -11.01 -1.00
CA SER A 446 -3.62 -10.82 0.43
C SER A 446 -2.20 -10.73 0.97
N GLY A 447 -2.04 -10.06 2.10
CA GLY A 447 -0.76 -9.96 2.78
C GLY A 447 -0.86 -9.72 4.27
N GLY A 448 0.28 -9.78 4.94
CA GLY A 448 0.42 -9.59 6.38
C GLY A 448 1.50 -8.57 6.74
N GLN A 449 1.26 -7.85 7.82
CA GLN A 449 2.27 -7.10 8.56
C GLN A 449 2.91 -8.03 9.59
N TYR A 450 4.23 -8.13 9.52
CA TYR A 450 5.06 -8.83 10.49
C TYR A 450 6.10 -7.86 11.06
N ARG A 451 6.56 -8.08 12.29
CA ARG A 451 7.58 -7.19 12.88
C ARG A 451 8.87 -7.08 12.06
N ASP A 452 9.17 -8.11 11.26
CA ASP A 452 10.34 -8.22 10.39
C ASP A 452 10.04 -7.86 8.91
N GLY A 453 8.81 -7.53 8.52
CA GLY A 453 8.51 -7.13 7.14
C GLY A 453 7.03 -7.09 6.78
N THR A 454 6.73 -6.73 5.54
CA THR A 454 5.36 -6.65 5.00
C THR A 454 5.27 -7.60 3.81
N THR A 455 4.20 -8.38 3.72
CA THR A 455 3.98 -9.29 2.58
C THR A 455 2.85 -8.80 1.68
N ASP A 456 2.96 -9.20 0.42
CA ASP A 456 1.98 -9.01 -0.63
C ASP A 456 2.04 -10.18 -1.61
N VAL A 457 0.92 -10.84 -1.87
CA VAL A 457 0.89 -12.05 -2.69
C VAL A 457 -0.51 -12.33 -3.23
N THR A 458 -0.58 -12.31 -4.56
CA THR A 458 -1.71 -12.85 -5.31
C THR A 458 -1.44 -14.24 -5.89
N ARG A 459 -2.39 -15.16 -5.71
CA ARG A 459 -2.48 -16.41 -6.49
C ARG A 459 -3.87 -16.56 -7.10
N THR A 460 -3.89 -16.96 -8.36
CA THR A 460 -5.09 -17.47 -9.02
C THR A 460 -4.97 -18.98 -9.16
N VAL A 461 -5.96 -19.71 -8.64
CA VAL A 461 -6.09 -21.18 -8.66
C VAL A 461 -7.42 -21.60 -9.28
N HIS A 462 -7.64 -22.91 -9.45
CA HIS A 462 -8.89 -23.43 -10.01
C HIS A 462 -9.40 -24.64 -9.21
N TYR A 463 -10.70 -24.65 -8.86
CA TYR A 463 -11.34 -25.74 -8.10
C TYR A 463 -12.30 -26.61 -8.94
N GLY A 464 -12.39 -26.35 -10.25
CA GLY A 464 -13.07 -27.21 -11.23
C GLY A 464 -12.14 -27.67 -12.36
N THR A 465 -12.66 -27.78 -13.57
CA THR A 465 -11.86 -28.02 -14.79
C THR A 465 -11.62 -26.70 -15.54
N PRO A 466 -10.37 -26.22 -15.67
CA PRO A 466 -10.09 -25.02 -16.46
C PRO A 466 -10.46 -25.19 -17.93
N ASN A 467 -11.00 -24.15 -18.54
CA ASN A 467 -11.25 -24.12 -19.98
C ASN A 467 -10.02 -23.61 -20.77
N PRO A 468 -9.92 -23.87 -22.09
CA PRO A 468 -8.74 -23.47 -22.88
C PRO A 468 -8.42 -21.97 -22.84
N HIS A 469 -9.44 -21.11 -22.74
CA HIS A 469 -9.26 -19.66 -22.71
C HIS A 469 -8.69 -19.20 -21.36
N GLU A 470 -9.17 -19.74 -20.24
CA GLU A 470 -8.60 -19.50 -18.90
C GLU A 470 -7.12 -19.91 -18.84
N VAL A 471 -6.81 -21.10 -19.38
CA VAL A 471 -5.43 -21.63 -19.43
C VAL A 471 -4.53 -20.73 -20.29
N GLU A 472 -5.01 -20.29 -21.45
CA GLU A 472 -4.25 -19.39 -22.32
C GLU A 472 -3.96 -18.05 -21.63
N CYS A 473 -4.98 -17.40 -21.06
CA CYS A 473 -4.83 -16.12 -20.38
C CYS A 473 -3.90 -16.24 -19.16
N TYR A 474 -4.05 -17.29 -18.35
CA TYR A 474 -3.18 -17.53 -17.20
C TYR A 474 -1.74 -17.72 -17.62
N THR A 475 -1.51 -18.50 -18.67
CA THR A 475 -0.17 -18.75 -19.20
C THR A 475 0.47 -17.47 -19.72
N ARG A 476 -0.28 -16.57 -20.37
CA ARG A 476 0.24 -15.26 -20.81
C ARG A 476 0.63 -14.35 -19.65
N VAL A 477 -0.20 -14.28 -18.60
CA VAL A 477 0.12 -13.54 -17.38
C VAL A 477 1.38 -14.13 -16.72
N LEU A 478 1.46 -15.45 -16.59
CA LEU A 478 2.64 -16.14 -16.04
C LEU A 478 3.90 -15.85 -16.86
N LYS A 479 3.82 -15.84 -18.20
CA LYS A 479 4.96 -15.49 -19.04
C LYS A 479 5.47 -14.08 -18.75
N GLY A 480 4.57 -13.10 -18.66
CA GLY A 480 4.92 -11.74 -18.25
C GLY A 480 5.64 -11.68 -16.89
N HIS A 481 5.06 -12.37 -15.91
CA HIS A 481 5.60 -12.49 -14.55
C HIS A 481 7.01 -13.10 -14.53
N VAL A 482 7.20 -14.22 -15.23
CA VAL A 482 8.49 -14.93 -15.30
C VAL A 482 9.53 -14.09 -16.01
N GLN A 483 9.21 -13.51 -17.16
CA GLN A 483 10.14 -12.69 -17.94
C GLN A 483 10.65 -11.49 -17.14
N LEU A 484 9.76 -10.82 -16.40
CA LEU A 484 10.18 -9.74 -15.49
C LEU A 484 11.00 -10.25 -14.30
N SER A 485 10.73 -11.45 -13.79
CA SER A 485 11.48 -12.02 -12.66
C SER A 485 12.93 -12.38 -13.03
N ILE A 486 13.19 -12.79 -14.27
CA ILE A 486 14.52 -13.23 -14.74
C ILE A 486 15.33 -12.14 -15.45
N VAL A 487 14.72 -10.98 -15.72
CA VAL A 487 15.39 -9.92 -16.48
C VAL A 487 16.64 -9.41 -15.74
N LYS A 488 17.70 -9.18 -16.52
CA LYS A 488 18.90 -8.49 -16.07
C LYS A 488 19.01 -7.16 -16.82
N PHE A 489 19.17 -6.07 -16.09
CA PHE A 489 19.15 -4.72 -16.65
C PHE A 489 20.32 -3.87 -16.14
N PRO A 490 20.83 -2.91 -16.94
CA PRO A 490 21.92 -2.05 -16.51
C PRO A 490 21.49 -1.12 -15.37
N LEU A 491 22.48 -0.56 -14.66
CA LEU A 491 22.23 0.55 -13.72
C LEU A 491 21.50 1.72 -14.42
N LYS A 492 20.79 2.54 -13.65
CA LYS A 492 20.04 3.74 -14.10
C LYS A 492 18.75 3.45 -14.87
N VAL A 493 18.32 2.19 -14.95
CA VAL A 493 16.99 1.81 -15.42
C VAL A 493 15.94 2.15 -14.37
N THR A 494 14.80 2.65 -14.83
CA THR A 494 13.62 2.91 -14.00
C THR A 494 12.61 1.77 -14.15
N GLY A 495 11.68 1.62 -13.21
CA GLY A 495 10.65 0.60 -13.35
C GLY A 495 9.72 0.83 -14.54
N LYS A 496 9.58 2.07 -15.03
CA LYS A 496 8.85 2.38 -16.26
C LYS A 496 9.47 1.73 -17.49
N ASP A 497 10.80 1.69 -17.56
CA ASP A 497 11.53 1.17 -18.73
C ASP A 497 11.34 -0.35 -18.91
N ILE A 498 10.96 -1.06 -17.83
CA ILE A 498 10.83 -2.52 -17.81
C ILE A 498 9.39 -3.01 -17.62
N ASP A 499 8.41 -2.13 -17.40
CA ASP A 499 6.99 -2.49 -17.25
C ASP A 499 6.44 -3.24 -18.48
N CYS A 500 6.89 -2.88 -19.68
CA CYS A 500 6.44 -3.51 -20.92
C CYS A 500 6.82 -5.00 -21.03
N ILE A 501 7.84 -5.46 -20.29
CA ILE A 501 8.26 -6.87 -20.30
C ILE A 501 7.13 -7.77 -19.78
N ALA A 502 6.43 -7.34 -18.71
CA ALA A 502 5.32 -8.10 -18.15
C ALA A 502 4.05 -8.07 -19.02
N ARG A 503 3.91 -7.06 -19.89
CA ARG A 503 2.76 -6.91 -20.79
C ARG A 503 2.92 -7.60 -22.13
N MET A 504 4.16 -7.83 -22.55
CA MET A 504 4.49 -8.27 -23.91
C MET A 504 3.66 -9.46 -24.39
N SER A 505 3.49 -10.50 -23.56
CA SER A 505 2.76 -11.71 -23.94
C SER A 505 1.24 -11.50 -24.09
N LEU A 506 0.67 -10.50 -23.42
CA LEU A 506 -0.74 -10.11 -23.54
C LEU A 506 -0.94 -9.20 -24.76
N TRP A 507 -0.09 -8.21 -24.95
CA TRP A 507 -0.16 -7.26 -26.08
C TRP A 507 -0.08 -7.94 -27.45
N GLN A 508 0.68 -9.04 -27.56
CA GLN A 508 0.78 -9.82 -28.80
C GLN A 508 -0.57 -10.35 -29.31
N VAL A 509 -1.58 -10.44 -28.45
CA VAL A 509 -2.94 -10.87 -28.80
C VAL A 509 -3.99 -9.80 -28.52
N GLY A 510 -3.57 -8.55 -28.29
CA GLY A 510 -4.47 -7.43 -28.04
C GLY A 510 -5.09 -7.39 -26.65
N LEU A 511 -4.53 -8.11 -25.67
CA LEU A 511 -4.95 -8.08 -24.27
C LEU A 511 -4.07 -7.13 -23.45
N ASP A 512 -4.57 -6.59 -22.33
CA ASP A 512 -3.82 -5.73 -21.40
C ASP A 512 -4.45 -5.76 -19.99
N TYR A 513 -3.83 -5.10 -19.00
CA TYR A 513 -4.35 -4.87 -17.66
C TYR A 513 -4.23 -3.41 -17.20
N ALA A 514 -5.28 -2.90 -16.53
CA ALA A 514 -5.47 -1.48 -16.23
C ALA A 514 -4.75 -0.97 -14.95
N HIS A 515 -3.66 -1.60 -14.53
CA HIS A 515 -2.85 -1.19 -13.37
C HIS A 515 -1.34 -1.26 -13.68
N GLY A 516 -0.50 -0.76 -12.76
CA GLY A 516 0.95 -0.92 -12.87
C GLY A 516 1.37 -2.37 -12.70
N THR A 517 2.56 -2.73 -13.16
CA THR A 517 3.10 -4.09 -12.99
C THR A 517 3.64 -4.34 -11.58
N GLY A 518 3.95 -3.28 -10.83
CA GLY A 518 4.27 -3.41 -9.41
C GLY A 518 4.59 -2.08 -8.73
N HIS A 519 4.73 -2.15 -7.41
CA HIS A 519 5.02 -1.03 -6.51
C HIS A 519 6.08 -1.44 -5.49
N GLY A 520 6.74 -0.47 -4.84
CA GLY A 520 7.61 -0.78 -3.71
C GLY A 520 6.83 -1.28 -2.49
N VAL A 521 7.51 -1.95 -1.57
CA VAL A 521 6.92 -2.52 -0.33
C VAL A 521 7.76 -2.13 0.88
N GLY A 522 7.14 -1.53 1.91
CA GLY A 522 7.84 -1.08 3.12
C GLY A 522 8.22 -2.20 4.07
N SER A 523 9.28 -2.00 4.87
CA SER A 523 9.66 -2.96 5.93
C SER A 523 8.81 -2.74 7.19
N PHE A 524 7.79 -3.58 7.36
CA PHE A 524 6.77 -3.44 8.39
C PHE A 524 6.16 -2.02 8.34
N LEU A 525 5.77 -1.58 7.15
CA LEU A 525 5.27 -0.24 6.82
C LEU A 525 4.19 -0.40 5.74
N ASN A 526 3.90 0.65 4.98
CA ASN A 526 2.90 0.59 3.92
C ASN A 526 3.26 -0.51 2.90
N VAL A 527 2.25 -1.29 2.50
CA VAL A 527 2.40 -2.30 1.44
C VAL A 527 2.70 -1.64 0.09
N HIS A 528 2.09 -0.48 -0.17
CA HIS A 528 2.45 0.41 -1.26
C HIS A 528 3.43 1.48 -0.77
N GLU A 529 4.72 1.30 -1.07
CA GLU A 529 5.79 2.20 -0.69
C GLU A 529 6.50 2.78 -1.93
N GLY A 530 6.51 4.11 -2.03
CA GLY A 530 7.35 4.81 -2.99
C GLY A 530 8.80 5.03 -2.51
N PRO A 531 9.68 5.57 -3.38
CA PRO A 531 9.32 6.14 -4.68
C PRO A 531 9.30 5.10 -5.81
N GLN A 532 10.01 3.97 -5.67
CA GLN A 532 10.14 2.97 -6.72
C GLN A 532 8.83 2.25 -7.02
N GLY A 533 8.69 1.82 -8.28
CA GLY A 533 7.57 1.03 -8.76
C GLY A 533 7.77 0.71 -10.25
N ILE A 534 7.07 -0.30 -10.75
CA ILE A 534 7.12 -0.76 -12.14
C ILE A 534 5.79 -0.41 -12.78
N THR A 535 5.76 0.67 -13.56
CA THR A 535 4.52 1.17 -14.15
C THR A 535 4.76 1.91 -15.46
N HIS A 536 3.94 1.65 -16.48
CA HIS A 536 3.93 2.43 -17.73
C HIS A 536 3.45 3.88 -17.54
N ARG A 537 2.79 4.19 -16.40
CA ARG A 537 2.21 5.50 -16.11
C ARG A 537 3.28 6.60 -16.22
N GLN A 538 2.86 7.79 -16.64
CA GLN A 538 3.77 8.94 -16.70
C GLN A 538 4.07 9.43 -15.27
N VAL A 539 5.29 9.18 -14.82
CA VAL A 539 5.82 9.69 -13.56
C VAL A 539 6.81 10.79 -13.88
N ALA A 540 6.64 11.98 -13.30
CA ALA A 540 7.64 13.04 -13.40
C ALA A 540 8.90 12.62 -12.63
N ASN A 541 10.06 12.61 -13.30
CA ASN A 541 11.33 12.13 -12.74
C ASN A 541 11.23 10.71 -12.14
N PRO A 542 10.99 9.67 -12.97
CA PRO A 542 10.83 8.32 -12.47
C PRO A 542 12.08 7.85 -11.71
N PRO A 543 11.94 7.25 -10.53
CA PRO A 543 13.07 6.80 -9.73
C PRO A 543 13.78 5.63 -10.40
N VAL A 544 15.10 5.66 -10.31
CA VAL A 544 15.98 4.58 -10.73
C VAL A 544 15.86 3.42 -9.74
N LEU A 545 15.76 2.20 -10.26
CA LEU A 545 15.86 0.99 -9.44
C LEU A 545 17.29 0.83 -8.93
N GLN A 546 17.42 0.61 -7.62
CA GLN A 546 18.70 0.47 -6.93
C GLN A 546 18.78 -0.89 -6.21
N PRO A 547 20.00 -1.40 -5.96
CA PRO A 547 20.18 -2.58 -5.13
C PRO A 547 19.41 -2.47 -3.80
N TYR A 548 18.81 -3.59 -3.40
CA TYR A 548 18.05 -3.77 -2.17
C TYR A 548 16.75 -2.96 -2.07
N MET A 549 16.26 -2.41 -3.17
CA MET A 549 14.86 -2.00 -3.26
C MET A 549 13.95 -3.23 -3.32
N THR A 550 12.84 -3.19 -2.59
CA THR A 550 11.74 -4.16 -2.70
C THR A 550 10.70 -3.65 -3.68
N VAL A 551 10.13 -4.56 -4.47
CA VAL A 551 9.09 -4.26 -5.46
C VAL A 551 8.21 -5.48 -5.71
N THR A 552 6.91 -5.30 -5.95
CA THR A 552 6.03 -6.36 -6.47
C THR A 552 6.25 -6.58 -7.97
N ASN A 553 5.88 -7.77 -8.43
CA ASN A 553 5.70 -8.15 -9.83
C ASN A 553 4.36 -8.87 -9.90
N GLU A 554 3.34 -8.17 -10.40
CA GLU A 554 1.93 -8.53 -10.27
C GLU A 554 1.13 -8.37 -11.58
N PRO A 555 1.60 -8.84 -12.76
CA PRO A 555 0.80 -8.75 -13.97
C PRO A 555 -0.55 -9.47 -13.80
N GLY A 556 -1.53 -9.02 -14.57
CA GLY A 556 -2.88 -9.60 -14.53
C GLY A 556 -3.60 -9.59 -15.86
N TYR A 557 -4.80 -10.15 -15.86
CA TYR A 557 -5.78 -10.07 -16.93
C TYR A 557 -7.19 -10.24 -16.34
N TYR A 558 -8.13 -9.40 -16.74
CA TYR A 558 -9.46 -9.31 -16.15
C TYR A 558 -10.52 -9.35 -17.25
N GLU A 559 -11.27 -10.44 -17.33
CA GLU A 559 -12.32 -10.66 -18.32
C GLU A 559 -13.68 -10.39 -17.66
N GLU A 560 -14.26 -9.23 -17.95
CA GLU A 560 -15.48 -8.73 -17.30
C GLU A 560 -16.59 -9.79 -17.26
N GLY A 561 -17.14 -10.01 -16.06
CA GLY A 561 -18.23 -10.96 -15.82
C GLY A 561 -17.82 -12.44 -15.88
N LYS A 562 -16.58 -12.80 -16.22
CA LYS A 562 -16.13 -14.19 -16.36
C LYS A 562 -15.13 -14.61 -15.28
N PHE A 563 -13.92 -14.03 -15.30
CA PHE A 563 -12.83 -14.37 -14.40
C PHE A 563 -11.77 -13.27 -14.37
N GLY A 564 -10.88 -13.32 -13.38
CA GLY A 564 -9.66 -12.53 -13.40
C GLY A 564 -8.47 -13.29 -12.86
N ILE A 565 -7.31 -12.89 -13.33
CA ILE A 565 -6.03 -13.54 -13.10
C ILE A 565 -5.06 -12.46 -12.64
N ARG A 566 -4.34 -12.74 -11.55
CA ARG A 566 -3.15 -11.98 -11.16
C ARG A 566 -2.17 -12.95 -10.53
N ILE A 567 -0.90 -12.80 -10.87
CA ILE A 567 0.18 -13.60 -10.32
C ILE A 567 1.17 -12.62 -9.74
N GLU A 568 1.36 -12.67 -8.43
CA GLU A 568 2.13 -11.65 -7.74
C GLU A 568 3.17 -12.21 -6.79
N ASN A 569 4.36 -11.64 -6.86
CA ASN A 569 5.43 -11.86 -5.89
C ASN A 569 6.09 -10.53 -5.51
N VAL A 570 6.52 -10.42 -4.26
CA VAL A 570 7.53 -9.45 -3.84
C VAL A 570 8.91 -9.95 -4.25
N MET A 571 9.71 -9.02 -4.75
CA MET A 571 11.09 -9.21 -5.18
C MET A 571 12.01 -8.16 -4.56
N VAL A 572 13.29 -8.50 -4.42
CA VAL A 572 14.37 -7.59 -4.04
C VAL A 572 15.25 -7.37 -5.26
N THR A 573 15.52 -6.11 -5.61
CA THR A 573 16.49 -5.78 -6.64
C THR A 573 17.90 -6.11 -6.14
N VAL A 574 18.68 -6.88 -6.88
CA VAL A 574 20.02 -7.32 -6.46
C VAL A 574 21.06 -7.10 -7.56
N PRO A 575 22.32 -6.83 -7.22
CA PRO A 575 23.40 -6.86 -8.20
C PRO A 575 23.54 -8.25 -8.82
N VAL A 576 23.74 -8.31 -10.14
CA VAL A 576 23.94 -9.57 -10.87
C VAL A 576 25.13 -9.47 -11.82
N ASP A 577 25.91 -10.54 -11.89
CA ASP A 577 26.94 -10.68 -12.90
C ASP A 577 26.33 -11.12 -14.24
N THR A 578 26.83 -10.52 -15.32
CA THR A 578 26.56 -10.94 -16.70
C THR A 578 27.87 -11.35 -17.40
N PRO A 579 27.82 -12.11 -18.51
CA PRO A 579 29.02 -12.55 -19.22
C PRO A 579 29.94 -11.40 -19.67
N PHE A 580 29.39 -10.20 -19.86
CA PHE A 580 30.10 -9.05 -20.44
C PHE A 580 30.21 -7.84 -19.50
N SER A 581 29.51 -7.82 -18.36
CA SER A 581 29.52 -6.69 -17.42
C SER A 581 29.10 -7.12 -16.00
N LYS A 582 29.67 -6.43 -14.99
CA LYS A 582 29.28 -6.56 -13.58
C LYS A 582 28.39 -5.41 -13.09
N GLN A 583 27.98 -4.51 -13.98
CA GLN A 583 27.18 -3.33 -13.66
C GLN A 583 25.70 -3.53 -14.03
N PHE A 584 25.13 -4.64 -13.58
CA PHE A 584 23.76 -5.01 -13.84
C PHE A 584 23.02 -5.31 -12.54
N LEU A 585 21.71 -5.12 -12.58
CA LEU A 585 20.75 -5.52 -11.56
C LEU A 585 19.85 -6.61 -12.13
N GLY A 586 19.28 -7.39 -11.23
CA GLY A 586 18.19 -8.32 -11.48
C GLY A 586 17.32 -8.42 -10.24
N PHE A 587 16.53 -9.49 -10.13
CA PHE A 587 15.61 -9.68 -9.02
C PHE A 587 15.88 -10.99 -8.27
N GLU A 588 15.76 -10.93 -6.95
CA GLU A 588 15.61 -12.06 -6.05
C GLU A 588 14.15 -12.13 -5.60
N THR A 589 13.42 -13.19 -5.94
CA THR A 589 12.04 -13.39 -5.50
C THR A 589 12.00 -13.85 -4.04
N VAL A 590 11.30 -13.13 -3.16
CA VAL A 590 11.14 -13.52 -1.75
C VAL A 590 9.82 -14.22 -1.46
N THR A 591 8.76 -13.95 -2.24
CA THR A 591 7.50 -14.71 -2.15
C THR A 591 7.70 -16.16 -2.63
N VAL A 592 7.38 -17.13 -1.77
CA VAL A 592 7.61 -18.56 -2.02
C VAL A 592 6.33 -19.39 -1.95
N VAL A 593 5.40 -19.16 -2.87
CA VAL A 593 4.10 -19.87 -2.96
C VAL A 593 3.96 -20.46 -4.37
N PRO A 594 3.55 -21.73 -4.54
CA PRO A 594 3.53 -22.35 -5.87
C PRO A 594 2.54 -21.66 -6.82
N TYR A 595 2.79 -21.81 -8.13
CA TYR A 595 1.86 -21.42 -9.19
C TYR A 595 0.85 -22.54 -9.46
N GLU A 596 -0.28 -22.24 -10.08
CA GLU A 596 -1.31 -23.24 -10.38
C GLU A 596 -0.93 -24.04 -11.63
N ARG A 597 -0.45 -25.26 -11.43
CA ARG A 597 0.05 -26.15 -12.49
C ARG A 597 -1.04 -26.45 -13.54
N ASP A 598 -2.28 -26.59 -13.10
CA ASP A 598 -3.40 -26.99 -13.96
C ASP A 598 -3.84 -25.86 -14.91
N LEU A 599 -3.39 -24.62 -14.66
CA LEU A 599 -3.65 -23.46 -15.51
C LEU A 599 -2.50 -23.14 -16.49
N ILE A 600 -1.43 -23.94 -16.51
CA ILE A 600 -0.25 -23.68 -17.34
C ILE A 600 -0.30 -24.51 -18.62
N ASN A 601 -0.41 -23.84 -19.77
CA ASN A 601 -0.12 -24.47 -21.06
C ASN A 601 1.39 -24.53 -21.30
N VAL A 602 1.98 -25.68 -20.98
CA VAL A 602 3.44 -25.92 -21.08
C VAL A 602 3.98 -25.70 -22.49
N SER A 603 3.17 -25.91 -23.53
CA SER A 603 3.60 -25.70 -24.93
C SER A 603 3.87 -24.23 -25.28
N MET A 604 3.31 -23.28 -24.51
CA MET A 604 3.53 -21.84 -24.69
C MET A 604 4.78 -21.32 -23.98
N LEU A 605 5.38 -22.14 -23.10
CA LEU A 605 6.56 -21.77 -22.34
C LEU A 605 7.84 -22.00 -23.15
N THR A 606 8.75 -21.03 -23.10
CA THR A 606 10.13 -21.25 -23.52
C THR A 606 10.83 -22.21 -22.55
N ASP A 607 11.97 -22.78 -22.95
CA ASP A 607 12.72 -23.67 -22.06
C ASP A 607 13.24 -22.94 -20.81
N GLU A 608 13.59 -21.66 -20.96
CA GLU A 608 14.01 -20.81 -19.84
C GLU A 608 12.86 -20.53 -18.86
N GLU A 609 11.66 -20.24 -19.38
CA GLU A 609 10.47 -20.04 -18.54
C GLU A 609 10.09 -21.32 -17.79
N LEU A 610 10.12 -22.47 -18.47
CA LEU A 610 9.85 -23.77 -17.85
C LEU A 610 10.87 -24.11 -16.77
N LEU A 611 12.17 -23.87 -17.05
CA LEU A 611 13.23 -24.07 -16.08
C LEU A 611 13.06 -23.16 -14.86
N PHE A 612 12.71 -21.90 -15.07
CA PHE A 612 12.41 -20.97 -13.98
C PHE A 612 11.27 -21.48 -13.10
N VAL A 613 10.13 -21.88 -13.69
CA VAL A 613 8.97 -22.37 -12.93
C VAL A 613 9.35 -23.58 -12.08
N ASN A 614 10.05 -24.55 -12.65
CA ASN A 614 10.49 -25.75 -11.93
C ASN A 614 11.47 -25.43 -10.80
N ASN A 615 12.47 -24.56 -11.04
CA ASN A 615 13.42 -24.15 -10.01
C ASN A 615 12.73 -23.35 -8.90
N TYR A 616 11.79 -22.48 -9.26
CA TYR A 616 10.98 -21.73 -8.30
C TYR A 616 10.16 -22.69 -7.42
N HIS A 617 9.43 -23.64 -8.01
CA HIS A 617 8.67 -24.64 -7.26
C HIS A 617 9.56 -25.51 -6.35
N GLN A 618 10.76 -25.87 -6.80
CA GLN A 618 11.72 -26.58 -5.95
C GLN A 618 12.14 -25.73 -4.75
N ASN A 619 12.45 -24.45 -4.95
CA ASN A 619 12.81 -23.53 -3.87
C ASN A 619 11.65 -23.35 -2.87
N VAL A 620 10.42 -23.26 -3.38
CA VAL A 620 9.19 -23.19 -2.56
C VAL A 620 9.07 -24.43 -1.65
N LEU A 621 9.24 -25.63 -2.21
CA LEU A 621 9.18 -26.88 -1.45
C LEU A 621 10.26 -26.93 -0.36
N LEU A 622 11.50 -26.56 -0.69
CA LEU A 622 12.62 -26.58 0.25
C LEU A 622 12.49 -25.56 1.37
N SER A 623 11.97 -24.37 1.05
CA SER A 623 11.86 -23.26 2.00
C SER A 623 10.67 -23.45 2.96
N VAL A 624 9.51 -23.87 2.44
CA VAL A 624 8.26 -23.92 3.20
C VAL A 624 7.97 -25.31 3.76
N GLY A 625 8.42 -26.37 3.09
CA GLY A 625 8.19 -27.77 3.50
C GLY A 625 8.47 -28.05 4.97
N PRO A 626 9.62 -27.61 5.55
CA PRO A 626 9.92 -27.82 6.96
C PRO A 626 8.90 -27.20 7.93
N LEU A 627 8.26 -26.09 7.57
CA LEU A 627 7.23 -25.44 8.42
C LEU A 627 5.88 -26.16 8.39
N LEU A 628 5.67 -27.06 7.42
CA LEU A 628 4.41 -27.78 7.21
C LEU A 628 4.48 -29.24 7.66
N GLU A 629 5.57 -29.69 8.26
CA GLU A 629 5.74 -31.10 8.70
C GLU A 629 4.64 -31.55 9.67
N SER A 630 4.14 -30.64 10.50
CA SER A 630 3.03 -30.91 11.42
C SER A 630 1.64 -30.85 10.78
N ASP A 631 1.52 -30.47 9.51
CA ASP A 631 0.27 -30.41 8.73
C ASP A 631 0.39 -31.27 7.46
N PRO A 632 0.15 -32.61 7.57
CA PRO A 632 0.30 -33.53 6.45
C PRO A 632 -0.55 -33.18 5.22
N ARG A 633 -1.71 -32.53 5.43
CA ARG A 633 -2.59 -32.06 4.36
C ARG A 633 -1.89 -30.96 3.56
N ALA A 634 -1.39 -29.93 4.23
CA ALA A 634 -0.67 -28.83 3.59
C ALA A 634 0.63 -29.30 2.91
N LEU A 635 1.39 -30.20 3.54
CA LEU A 635 2.61 -30.74 2.96
C LEU A 635 2.34 -31.59 1.69
N THR A 636 1.24 -32.35 1.69
CA THR A 636 0.83 -33.14 0.50
C THR A 636 0.41 -32.21 -0.64
N TYR A 637 -0.39 -31.20 -0.33
CA TYR A 637 -0.77 -30.16 -1.29
C TYR A 637 0.47 -29.46 -1.88
N LEU A 638 1.43 -29.06 -1.03
CA LEU A 638 2.67 -28.43 -1.45
C LEU A 638 3.44 -29.31 -2.44
N LYS A 639 3.70 -30.57 -2.08
CA LYS A 639 4.40 -31.53 -2.96
C LYS A 639 3.71 -31.73 -4.30
N LYS A 640 2.37 -31.80 -4.33
CA LYS A 640 1.57 -31.89 -5.56
C LYS A 640 1.73 -30.63 -6.42
N LYS A 641 1.63 -29.45 -5.82
CA LYS A 641 1.68 -28.16 -6.53
C LYS A 641 3.10 -27.71 -6.91
N THR A 642 4.14 -28.34 -6.35
CA THR A 642 5.55 -28.09 -6.71
C THR A 642 6.19 -29.23 -7.51
N ALA A 643 5.42 -30.24 -7.93
CA ALA A 643 5.97 -31.31 -8.75
C ALA A 643 6.42 -30.76 -10.13
N PRO A 644 7.57 -31.22 -10.67
CA PRO A 644 8.08 -30.71 -11.94
C PRO A 644 7.06 -30.79 -13.08
N ILE A 645 7.12 -29.80 -13.96
CA ILE A 645 6.34 -29.73 -15.20
C ILE A 645 7.29 -30.01 -16.37
N ALA A 646 6.83 -30.77 -17.36
CA ALA A 646 7.61 -31.14 -18.54
C ALA A 646 6.78 -30.95 -19.82
N LYS A 647 7.44 -30.60 -20.92
CA LYS A 647 6.83 -30.64 -22.26
C LYS A 647 6.52 -32.11 -22.59
N GLN A 648 5.29 -32.37 -23.03
CA GLN A 648 4.88 -33.70 -23.51
C GLN A 648 5.53 -34.02 -24.85
#